data_AF-A0A846EGC9-F1
#
_entry.id   AF-A0A846EGC9-F1
#
_cell.length_a   1.000
_cell.length_b   1.000
_cell.length_c   1.000
_cell.angle_alpha   90.00
_cell.angle_beta   90.00
_cell.angle_gamma   90.00
#
_symmetry.space_group_name_H-M   'P 1'
#
loop_
_entity.id
_entity.type
_entity.pdbx_description
1 polymer ?
#
loop_
_entity_poly.entity_id
_entity_poly.type
_entity_poly.pdbx_seq_one_letter_code
_entity_poly.pdbx_strand_id
1 'polypeptide(L)'
;MVTNNTVRFSQFNASLNRSSEGQLATDLSTPDNTQAQAVAEIIQLNNPDVLLINEFDYLESNPLQAVELFQQNYLSISQNGATPVEYPYAYIAPSNTGIPSGFDLNNDGTVGGGNDAFGFGFFPGQFGMLLLSKYPIDTPNVRTFQEFLWKDMPNSLLPTISTPGSGTPWYSPEEQEVLRLSSKSHWDVPILIDGETVHVLVSHPTPPVFDGEEDRNGKRNHDEIRFWSDYVTPEIGDYIYDDDGNLGGLAAGSSFVIMGDQNADPFDGDSFDNAILQLLQNPYINTNSIPSSLGGVEQASLQGGANDNHSGNPAFDTADFADGSPGNLRVDYVLPSADLQITNSAVFWPEASDPNFASVGTFPFPSSDHRLVFTDVEVGEINPFVNGVASGDTTQTSTVLWTRSILPGAVTFEYSTDANFTTIVGTETANVTDINVPVKVNIDGLIPNTQYYYRVTDVNGISSDGKFSTAASLGQQTGLKFGVSGDWRGDLAPYPAVSNADEADLKFFLEFGDTIYADYGSPVVLNPDGTEKQQAVTLDEFRAKQAEVYGQRYGLNTLGDIRASTSILATIDDHEVVDNFGGGEDLATANADIQALFGASSGLQNDSPLYENGLQAFQEYNPITDQFYGETGDEVTAGERKLYRFNTYGSDAATFVLDARSFRDPALPDVVDTTDATEVANFLAASFDPNRTMLGEVQLEDLKTDLLEAENNGITWKFIMMPQPVQNFGLAIAADRFEGYAAERTELFQFINDNNIENVVFVTADFHGTVVNNLTYQVEPFAEQIPISAFEIITGSVAFDPPFGPTVGEFLTPEQQAFYNALPVANDADSIIDDKDDFIKSVIDAGLSPLGYDPVGLNNNLAIADGLIDATLLQGDYITTHTYGWTEFDIDPITQRLTVTTYGVEPYNREELEANTEEVINRQPQIVSQFEVNPTLLIAESNLIVGSPEADILIGGIDFDAVNDIVFTGAGTDEVDTPLGGILAGNNRIFTGSNADIIFAADGDRAFGGSGNDELDATDATSYRISGGAGNDTFFLGTDGRALGGEGNDIFNVLEGGGNIIAGGEGADEFWILSDNPNTLNTPNMITDFEIGVDILGIRNQGADFSFDDLTLGGNDIMIGSQTIATLNGVNTSNLTAADFAFA
;
A
#
# COMPACT_ATOMS: atom_id res chain seq x y z
N MET A 1 18.55 11.08 4.63
CA MET A 1 18.59 12.19 5.60
C MET A 1 17.51 13.16 5.20
N VAL A 2 16.28 12.88 5.62
CA VAL A 2 15.16 13.82 5.52
C VAL A 2 15.36 14.80 6.68
N THR A 3 15.52 16.08 6.40
CA THR A 3 15.46 17.10 7.44
C THR A 3 14.02 17.14 7.94
N ASN A 4 13.79 16.81 9.22
CA ASN A 4 12.47 17.02 9.84
C ASN A 4 12.20 18.53 9.83
N ASN A 5 11.37 18.98 8.88
CA ASN A 5 10.95 20.37 8.76
C ASN A 5 9.58 20.61 9.44
N THR A 6 9.34 19.96 10.58
CA THR A 6 8.13 20.17 11.37
C THR A 6 8.26 21.48 12.14
N VAL A 7 7.28 22.37 12.00
CA VAL A 7 7.20 23.67 12.67
C VAL A 7 5.94 23.77 13.51
N ARG A 8 6.09 24.13 14.78
CA ARG A 8 4.97 24.38 15.70
C ARG A 8 4.47 25.80 15.61
N PHE A 9 3.25 25.98 15.11
CA PHE A 9 2.51 27.24 15.20
C PHE A 9 1.59 27.19 16.41
N SER A 10 1.60 28.24 17.24
CA SER A 10 0.77 28.30 18.45
C SER A 10 0.12 29.65 18.65
N GLN A 11 -1.13 29.64 19.06
CA GLN A 11 -1.84 30.82 19.51
C GLN A 11 -2.05 30.71 21.02
N PHE A 12 -1.96 31.85 21.72
CA PHE A 12 -2.33 31.94 23.12
C PHE A 12 -2.87 33.33 23.47
N ASN A 13 -4.17 33.45 23.75
CA ASN A 13 -4.69 34.62 24.44
C ASN A 13 -4.24 34.58 25.90
N ALA A 14 -3.23 35.37 26.24
CA ALA A 14 -2.55 35.28 27.55
C ALA A 14 -3.09 36.26 28.59
N SER A 15 -4.12 37.06 28.25
CA SER A 15 -4.68 38.12 29.09
C SER A 15 -3.63 39.02 29.75
N LEU A 16 -2.53 39.30 29.04
CA LEU A 16 -1.46 40.20 29.48
C LEU A 16 -1.82 41.67 29.20
N ASN A 17 -3.10 42.02 29.32
CA ASN A 17 -3.59 43.38 29.21
C ASN A 17 -3.69 44.02 30.60
N ARG A 18 -3.67 45.36 30.68
CA ARG A 18 -3.78 46.11 31.93
C ARG A 18 -4.78 47.24 31.82
N SER A 19 -5.22 47.77 32.96
CA SER A 19 -6.20 48.87 33.01
C SER A 19 -5.58 50.26 32.79
N SER A 20 -4.27 50.35 32.53
CA SER A 20 -3.57 51.62 32.35
C SER A 20 -2.39 51.47 31.39
N GLU A 21 -2.22 52.46 30.52
CA GLU A 21 -1.14 52.50 29.53
C GLU A 21 0.24 52.36 30.20
N GLY A 22 1.08 51.48 29.65
CA GLY A 22 2.44 51.21 30.14
C GLY A 22 2.52 50.39 31.44
N GLN A 23 1.40 49.99 32.03
CA GLN A 23 1.40 49.14 33.22
C GLN A 23 1.96 47.74 32.92
N LEU A 24 1.69 47.16 31.74
CA LEU A 24 2.24 45.86 31.37
C LEU A 24 3.78 45.86 31.42
N ALA A 25 4.42 46.86 30.81
CA ALA A 25 5.87 47.01 30.86
C ALA A 25 6.39 47.19 32.29
N THR A 26 5.62 47.82 33.17
CA THR A 26 5.99 47.96 34.59
C THR A 26 5.93 46.61 35.29
N ASP A 27 4.88 45.84 35.07
CA ASP A 27 4.69 44.51 35.69
C ASP A 27 5.75 43.51 35.21
N LEU A 28 6.12 43.57 33.93
CA LEU A 28 7.15 42.71 33.33
C LEU A 28 8.59 43.14 33.67
N SER A 29 8.79 44.30 34.30
CA SER A 29 10.13 44.83 34.60
C SER A 29 10.90 44.05 35.68
N THR A 30 10.22 43.17 36.40
CA THR A 30 10.76 42.26 37.41
C THR A 30 10.22 40.86 37.16
N PRO A 31 10.92 39.77 37.52
CA PRO A 31 10.45 38.40 37.29
C PRO A 31 9.37 37.92 38.29
N ASP A 32 8.71 38.84 39.02
CA ASP A 32 7.86 38.53 40.18
C ASP A 32 6.35 38.53 39.86
N ASN A 33 5.93 38.92 38.65
CA ASN A 33 4.50 38.86 38.26
C ASN A 33 4.06 37.39 38.05
N THR A 34 3.16 36.91 38.90
CA THR A 34 2.72 35.50 38.93
C THR A 34 1.96 35.06 37.68
N GLN A 35 1.16 35.95 37.08
CA GLN A 35 0.44 35.64 35.84
C GLN A 35 1.43 35.44 34.70
N ALA A 36 2.40 36.34 34.55
CA ALA A 36 3.43 36.24 33.52
C ALA A 36 4.35 35.02 33.72
N GLN A 37 4.57 34.57 34.96
CA GLN A 37 5.26 33.31 35.25
C GLN A 37 4.48 32.10 34.72
N ALA A 38 3.17 32.03 35.01
CA ALA A 38 2.31 30.93 34.53
C ALA A 38 2.19 30.91 33.01
N VAL A 39 2.02 32.08 32.37
CA VAL A 39 2.02 32.20 30.91
C VAL A 39 3.35 31.74 30.31
N ALA A 40 4.48 32.15 30.88
CA ALA A 40 5.79 31.74 30.39
C ALA A 40 6.06 30.24 30.61
N GLU A 41 5.59 29.66 31.70
CA GLU A 41 5.66 28.21 31.95
C GLU A 41 4.92 27.42 30.87
N ILE A 42 3.68 27.82 30.53
CA ILE A 42 2.89 27.20 29.45
C ILE A 42 3.65 27.28 28.12
N ILE A 43 4.19 28.45 27.78
CA ILE A 43 4.95 28.63 26.54
C ILE A 43 6.23 27.75 26.55
N GLN A 44 6.93 27.64 27.68
CA GLN A 44 8.13 26.83 27.81
C GLN A 44 7.86 25.32 27.69
N LEU A 45 6.76 24.84 28.25
CA LEU A 45 6.34 23.44 28.15
C LEU A 45 5.95 23.06 26.72
N ASN A 46 5.34 23.98 25.97
CA ASN A 46 4.89 23.73 24.60
C ASN A 46 5.94 24.10 23.54
N ASN A 47 6.95 24.89 23.89
CA ASN A 47 8.06 25.34 23.05
C ASN A 47 7.67 25.76 21.60
N PRO A 48 6.69 26.65 21.38
CA PRO A 48 6.28 27.05 20.03
C PRO A 48 7.42 27.58 19.18
N ASP A 49 7.42 27.33 17.88
CA ASP A 49 8.37 27.95 16.95
C ASP A 49 7.90 29.31 16.45
N VAL A 50 6.60 29.42 16.20
CA VAL A 50 5.89 30.67 15.90
C VAL A 50 4.73 30.80 16.89
N LEU A 51 4.70 31.89 17.65
CA LEU A 51 3.73 32.12 18.72
C LEU A 51 3.01 33.45 18.54
N LEU A 52 1.69 33.40 18.40
CA LEU A 52 0.82 34.56 18.53
C LEU A 52 0.33 34.68 19.98
N ILE A 53 0.55 35.83 20.60
CA ILE A 53 0.00 36.19 21.91
C ILE A 53 -1.09 37.26 21.70
N ASN A 54 -2.33 36.91 21.99
CA ASN A 54 -3.43 37.89 22.06
C ASN A 54 -3.48 38.52 23.46
N GLU A 55 -4.05 39.72 23.52
CA GLU A 55 -4.13 40.56 24.71
C GLU A 55 -2.78 40.96 25.31
N PHE A 56 -1.84 41.35 24.44
CA PHE A 56 -0.55 41.93 24.84
C PHE A 56 -0.57 43.45 24.57
N ASP A 57 -0.60 44.28 25.62
CA ASP A 57 -0.72 45.73 25.46
C ASP A 57 0.42 46.34 24.63
N TYR A 58 0.04 47.15 23.63
CA TYR A 58 0.95 47.95 22.83
C TYR A 58 1.21 49.31 23.48
N LEU A 59 2.47 49.76 23.47
CA LEU A 59 2.89 51.06 24.00
C LEU A 59 3.58 51.88 22.90
N GLU A 60 2.89 52.87 22.33
CA GLU A 60 3.38 53.67 21.19
C GLU A 60 4.74 54.33 21.46
N SER A 61 4.96 54.81 22.68
CA SER A 61 6.21 55.50 23.04
C SER A 61 7.45 54.61 23.02
N ASN A 62 7.29 53.30 23.21
CA ASN A 62 8.35 52.30 23.12
C ASN A 62 7.76 50.89 22.88
N PRO A 63 7.42 50.54 21.63
CA PRO A 63 6.64 49.33 21.32
C PRO A 63 7.28 48.02 21.79
N LEU A 64 8.60 47.91 21.71
CA LEU A 64 9.31 46.68 22.06
C LEU A 64 9.59 46.53 23.56
N GLN A 65 9.32 47.54 24.39
CA GLN A 65 9.72 47.50 25.80
C GLN A 65 9.12 46.32 26.56
N ALA A 66 7.81 46.10 26.44
CA ALA A 66 7.13 45.00 27.12
C ALA A 66 7.59 43.64 26.54
N VAL A 67 7.82 43.56 25.23
CA VAL A 67 8.32 42.35 24.54
C VAL A 67 9.70 41.95 25.08
N GLU A 68 10.64 42.90 25.12
CA GLU A 68 12.00 42.68 25.63
C GLU A 68 11.99 42.25 27.10
N LEU A 69 11.16 42.88 27.93
CA LEU A 69 11.02 42.54 29.35
C LEU A 69 10.39 41.16 29.56
N PHE A 70 9.39 40.79 28.75
CA PHE A 70 8.79 39.46 28.80
C PHE A 70 9.80 38.37 28.42
N GLN A 71 10.55 38.57 27.34
CA GLN A 71 11.61 37.65 26.95
C GLN A 71 12.67 37.52 28.06
N GLN A 72 13.23 38.64 28.53
CA GLN A 72 14.35 38.64 29.48
C GLN A 72 14.00 38.08 30.87
N ASN A 73 12.84 38.46 31.42
CA ASN A 73 12.51 38.15 32.81
C ASN A 73 11.65 36.88 32.96
N TYR A 74 11.08 36.36 31.87
CA TYR A 74 10.13 35.24 31.94
C TYR A 74 10.47 34.13 30.96
N LEU A 75 10.49 34.38 29.64
CA LEU A 75 10.68 33.31 28.65
C LEU A 75 12.09 32.70 28.68
N SER A 76 13.12 33.54 28.84
CA SER A 76 14.53 33.11 28.91
C SER A 76 14.97 32.63 30.30
N ILE A 77 14.03 32.48 31.25
CA ILE A 77 14.29 31.97 32.61
C ILE A 77 13.35 30.82 32.90
N SER A 78 13.88 29.70 33.38
CA SER A 78 13.07 28.49 33.66
C SER A 78 11.96 28.80 34.68
N GLN A 79 10.73 28.47 34.32
CA GLN A 79 9.58 28.46 35.21
C GLN A 79 9.34 27.03 35.69
N ASN A 80 9.37 26.79 37.00
CA ASN A 80 9.10 25.48 37.63
C ASN A 80 9.86 24.27 37.04
N GLY A 81 11.02 24.49 36.41
CA GLY A 81 11.83 23.42 35.79
C GLY A 81 11.59 23.22 34.30
N ALA A 82 10.64 23.94 33.69
CA ALA A 82 10.46 23.97 32.25
C ALA A 82 11.66 24.63 31.54
N THR A 83 11.95 24.19 30.32
CA THR A 83 13.10 24.64 29.55
C THR A 83 12.88 26.07 29.04
N PRO A 84 13.79 27.01 29.28
CA PRO A 84 13.69 28.37 28.73
C PRO A 84 13.56 28.38 27.20
N VAL A 85 12.83 29.37 26.68
CA VAL A 85 12.67 29.58 25.23
C VAL A 85 13.12 30.98 24.84
N GLU A 86 13.61 31.13 23.61
CA GLU A 86 14.10 32.40 23.07
C GLU A 86 13.51 32.63 21.68
N TYR A 87 13.04 33.86 21.44
CA TYR A 87 12.45 34.26 20.17
C TYR A 87 13.27 35.42 19.58
N PRO A 88 14.23 35.13 18.67
CA PRO A 88 15.07 36.15 18.04
C PRO A 88 14.29 37.18 17.21
N TYR A 89 13.08 36.85 16.76
CA TYR A 89 12.24 37.72 15.95
C TYR A 89 10.91 37.99 16.66
N ALA A 90 10.47 39.25 16.61
CA ALA A 90 9.20 39.67 17.17
C ALA A 90 8.55 40.72 16.27
N TYR A 91 7.23 40.65 16.13
CA TYR A 91 6.43 41.66 15.45
C TYR A 91 5.30 42.13 16.38
N ILE A 92 5.22 43.45 16.56
CA ILE A 92 4.20 44.12 17.36
C ILE A 92 3.81 45.42 16.65
N ALA A 93 2.52 45.68 16.53
CA ALA A 93 1.99 46.84 15.81
C ALA A 93 0.77 47.46 16.53
N PRO A 94 0.36 48.69 16.18
CA PRO A 94 -0.83 49.32 16.74
C PRO A 94 -2.12 48.51 16.55
N SER A 95 -3.09 48.78 17.43
CA SER A 95 -4.43 48.18 17.44
C SER A 95 -5.48 49.30 17.48
N ASN A 96 -6.70 49.03 16.98
CA ASN A 96 -7.84 49.96 17.02
C ASN A 96 -8.45 50.15 18.41
N THR A 97 -8.09 49.28 19.36
CA THR A 97 -8.57 49.33 20.74
C THR A 97 -8.18 50.63 21.44
N GLY A 98 -9.17 51.30 22.04
CA GLY A 98 -8.98 52.54 22.81
C GLY A 98 -8.57 53.77 21.98
N ILE A 99 -8.47 53.66 20.65
CA ILE A 99 -8.28 54.82 19.76
C ILE A 99 -9.62 55.56 19.63
N PRO A 100 -9.74 56.83 20.06
CA PRO A 100 -11.01 57.56 19.99
C PRO A 100 -11.49 57.73 18.54
N SER A 101 -12.74 57.34 18.25
CA SER A 101 -13.32 57.53 16.91
C SER A 101 -13.75 58.99 16.65
N GLY A 102 -14.06 59.73 17.72
CA GLY A 102 -14.66 61.06 17.64
C GLY A 102 -16.19 61.07 17.50
N PHE A 103 -16.83 59.90 17.56
CA PHE A 103 -18.29 59.69 17.43
C PHE A 103 -18.88 58.96 18.66
N ASP A 104 -20.20 59.00 18.80
CA ASP A 104 -21.00 58.34 19.84
C ASP A 104 -21.48 56.99 19.30
N LEU A 105 -20.56 56.03 19.21
CA LEU A 105 -20.77 54.75 18.54
C LEU A 105 -21.71 53.82 19.31
N ASN A 106 -21.89 54.06 20.62
CA ASN A 106 -22.83 53.32 21.47
C ASN A 106 -24.18 54.03 21.67
N ASN A 107 -24.37 55.22 21.09
CA ASN A 107 -25.58 56.02 21.19
C ASN A 107 -26.01 56.35 22.64
N ASP A 108 -25.06 56.55 23.56
CA ASP A 108 -25.35 56.90 24.96
C ASP A 108 -25.59 58.41 25.18
N GLY A 109 -25.37 59.22 24.13
CA GLY A 109 -25.56 60.66 24.12
C GLY A 109 -24.30 61.46 24.47
N THR A 110 -23.17 60.79 24.66
CA THR A 110 -21.87 61.41 24.90
C THR A 110 -20.81 60.83 23.97
N VAL A 111 -19.85 61.67 23.54
CA VAL A 111 -18.69 61.20 22.76
C VAL A 111 -17.53 60.97 23.72
N GLY A 112 -17.04 59.74 23.79
CA GLY A 112 -15.82 59.32 24.48
C GLY A 112 -16.01 58.15 25.44
N GLY A 113 -14.90 57.52 25.82
CA GLY A 113 -14.91 56.26 26.58
C GLY A 113 -14.67 55.06 25.66
N GLY A 114 -14.54 53.86 26.25
CA GLY A 114 -14.10 52.68 25.49
C GLY A 114 -15.07 52.21 24.42
N ASN A 115 -16.38 52.39 24.63
CA ASN A 115 -17.39 52.00 23.66
C ASN A 115 -17.48 52.91 22.42
N ASP A 116 -16.81 54.07 22.47
CA ASP A 116 -16.72 55.03 21.36
C ASP A 116 -15.35 55.01 20.66
N ALA A 117 -14.45 54.12 21.07
CA ALA A 117 -13.22 53.88 20.35
C ALA A 117 -13.47 52.99 19.11
N PHE A 118 -12.55 52.99 18.14
CA PHE A 118 -12.68 52.15 16.95
C PHE A 118 -12.78 50.65 17.27
N GLY A 119 -12.11 50.22 18.35
CA GLY A 119 -12.41 49.00 19.09
C GLY A 119 -12.41 49.29 20.59
N PHE A 120 -13.12 48.48 21.37
CA PHE A 120 -13.25 48.71 22.80
C PHE A 120 -11.89 48.72 23.52
N GLY A 121 -11.64 49.77 24.30
CA GLY A 121 -10.42 49.90 25.12
C GLY A 121 -10.36 51.24 25.85
N PHE A 122 -9.59 51.31 26.92
CA PHE A 122 -9.46 52.52 27.75
C PHE A 122 -8.27 53.41 27.35
N PHE A 123 -7.31 52.87 26.62
CA PHE A 123 -6.18 53.59 26.04
C PHE A 123 -5.75 52.95 24.72
N PRO A 124 -5.15 53.71 23.78
CA PRO A 124 -4.63 53.18 22.52
C PRO A 124 -3.65 52.02 22.76
N GLY A 125 -3.97 50.85 22.19
CA GLY A 125 -3.10 49.67 22.26
C GLY A 125 -3.43 48.67 23.38
N GLN A 126 -4.44 48.92 24.22
CA GLN A 126 -4.93 47.92 25.18
C GLN A 126 -5.44 46.66 24.45
N PHE A 127 -5.21 45.45 24.96
CA PHE A 127 -5.64 44.20 24.28
C PHE A 127 -4.99 43.97 22.90
N GLY A 128 -3.78 44.48 22.69
CA GLY A 128 -3.01 44.30 21.46
C GLY A 128 -2.62 42.85 21.20
N MET A 129 -1.75 42.65 20.22
CA MET A 129 -1.22 41.33 19.86
C MET A 129 0.30 41.38 19.75
N LEU A 130 0.96 40.25 19.96
CA LEU A 130 2.40 40.09 19.80
C LEU A 130 2.67 38.78 19.05
N LEU A 131 3.42 38.85 17.95
CA LEU A 131 3.93 37.66 17.26
C LEU A 131 5.40 37.46 17.61
N LEU A 132 5.77 36.27 18.07
CA LEU A 132 7.12 35.83 18.35
C LEU A 132 7.50 34.69 17.41
N SER A 133 8.74 34.68 16.91
CA SER A 133 9.20 33.63 15.99
C SER A 133 10.66 33.26 16.21
N LYS A 134 10.96 31.96 16.13
CA LYS A 134 12.32 31.43 16.02
C LYS A 134 12.90 31.64 14.61
N TYR A 135 12.03 31.85 13.62
CA TYR A 135 12.36 32.06 12.21
C TYR A 135 12.28 33.54 11.80
N PRO A 136 13.09 33.99 10.83
CA PRO A 136 13.07 35.37 10.36
C PRO A 136 11.69 35.82 9.88
N ILE A 137 11.26 37.01 10.33
CA ILE A 137 10.07 37.69 9.81
C ILE A 137 10.49 38.59 8.65
N ASP A 138 9.82 38.48 7.50
CA ASP A 138 10.03 39.35 6.34
C ASP A 138 9.31 40.70 6.53
N THR A 139 9.83 41.50 7.46
CA THR A 139 9.21 42.77 7.88
C THR A 139 8.86 43.72 6.72
N PRO A 140 9.68 43.87 5.65
CA PRO A 140 9.33 44.72 4.50
C PRO A 140 8.05 44.33 3.76
N ASN A 141 7.61 43.07 3.84
CA ASN A 141 6.43 42.56 3.15
C ASN A 141 5.25 42.27 4.09
N VAL A 142 5.33 42.70 5.35
CA VAL A 142 4.20 42.63 6.28
C VAL A 142 3.08 43.57 5.83
N ARG A 143 1.85 43.08 5.85
CA ARG A 143 0.65 43.88 5.58
C ARG A 143 -0.19 43.99 6.85
N THR A 144 -0.65 45.19 7.15
CA THR A 144 -1.60 45.43 8.24
C THR A 144 -2.90 46.00 7.68
N PHE A 145 -4.01 45.63 8.29
CA PHE A 145 -5.35 46.04 7.86
C PHE A 145 -6.08 46.73 9.03
N GLN A 146 -5.36 47.58 9.76
CA GLN A 146 -5.89 48.31 10.89
C GLN A 146 -6.95 49.32 10.42
N GLU A 147 -6.73 50.00 9.30
CA GLU A 147 -7.53 51.12 8.82
C GLU A 147 -8.60 50.72 7.79
N PHE A 148 -8.64 49.45 7.39
CA PHE A 148 -9.64 48.93 6.45
C PHE A 148 -11.08 49.18 6.96
N LEU A 149 -11.90 49.85 6.16
CA LEU A 149 -13.25 50.27 6.56
C LEU A 149 -14.28 49.15 6.40
N TRP A 150 -15.16 48.99 7.40
CA TRP A 150 -16.19 47.94 7.38
C TRP A 150 -17.18 48.11 6.22
N LYS A 151 -17.49 49.36 5.85
CA LYS A 151 -18.35 49.65 4.71
C LYS A 151 -17.77 49.25 3.34
N ASP A 152 -16.45 49.11 3.24
CA ASP A 152 -15.77 48.85 1.96
C ASP A 152 -15.77 47.35 1.62
N MET A 153 -16.09 46.50 2.60
CA MET A 153 -16.32 45.09 2.38
C MET A 153 -17.63 44.85 1.58
N PRO A 154 -17.59 44.09 0.48
CA PRO A 154 -18.77 43.78 -0.33
C PRO A 154 -19.86 43.08 0.49
N ASN A 155 -21.07 43.63 0.43
CA ASN A 155 -22.23 43.16 1.17
C ASN A 155 -21.97 43.00 2.68
N SER A 156 -21.17 43.88 3.28
CA SER A 156 -20.94 43.86 4.72
C SER A 156 -22.25 43.97 5.51
N LEU A 157 -22.23 43.45 6.73
CA LEU A 157 -23.36 43.45 7.65
C LEU A 157 -23.55 44.81 8.34
N LEU A 158 -22.61 45.75 8.20
CA LEU A 158 -22.69 47.11 8.74
C LEU A 158 -24.05 47.80 8.47
N PRO A 159 -24.60 47.82 7.24
CA PRO A 159 -25.87 48.51 6.95
C PRO A 159 -27.10 47.80 7.55
N THR A 160 -26.95 46.56 8.00
CA THR A 160 -28.04 45.77 8.61
C THR A 160 -28.22 46.05 10.11
N ILE A 161 -27.31 46.82 10.70
CA ILE A 161 -27.36 47.20 12.11
C ILE A 161 -28.29 48.40 12.24
N SER A 162 -29.40 48.21 12.95
CA SER A 162 -30.44 49.22 13.14
C SER A 162 -30.73 49.49 14.61
N THR A 163 -31.16 50.70 14.94
CA THR A 163 -31.64 51.03 16.29
C THR A 163 -32.79 50.10 16.68
N PRO A 164 -32.75 49.43 17.86
CA PRO A 164 -33.80 48.50 18.28
C PRO A 164 -35.20 49.11 18.21
N GLY A 165 -36.13 48.40 17.56
CA GLY A 165 -37.51 48.86 17.36
C GLY A 165 -37.70 49.97 16.32
N SER A 166 -36.67 50.31 15.53
CA SER A 166 -36.70 51.30 14.44
C SER A 166 -36.08 50.72 13.16
N GLY A 167 -36.48 51.25 12.00
CA GLY A 167 -35.85 50.95 10.71
C GLY A 167 -34.68 51.89 10.37
N THR A 168 -34.18 52.62 11.36
CA THR A 168 -33.06 53.57 11.20
C THR A 168 -31.72 52.86 11.46
N PRO A 169 -30.68 53.09 10.65
CA PRO A 169 -29.34 52.58 10.92
C PRO A 169 -28.85 52.97 12.31
N TRP A 170 -28.11 52.08 12.98
CA TRP A 170 -27.48 52.36 14.26
C TRP A 170 -26.37 53.40 14.12
N TYR A 171 -25.51 53.23 13.11
CA TYR A 171 -24.46 54.16 12.74
C TYR A 171 -24.97 55.13 11.67
N SER A 172 -24.78 56.42 11.91
CA SER A 172 -24.99 57.49 10.94
C SER A 172 -24.11 57.34 9.70
N PRO A 173 -24.47 57.95 8.56
CA PRO A 173 -23.62 57.95 7.36
C PRO A 173 -22.20 58.45 7.65
N GLU A 174 -22.04 59.47 8.49
CA GLU A 174 -20.73 60.00 8.87
C GLU A 174 -19.90 59.02 9.70
N GLU A 175 -20.53 58.21 10.56
CA GLU A 175 -19.85 57.16 11.34
C GLU A 175 -19.43 55.99 10.44
N GLN A 176 -20.28 55.59 9.50
CA GLN A 176 -19.97 54.52 8.53
C GLN A 176 -18.77 54.89 7.64
N GLU A 177 -18.51 56.18 7.40
CA GLU A 177 -17.36 56.64 6.61
C GLU A 177 -16.01 56.46 7.32
N VAL A 178 -15.99 56.24 8.63
CA VAL A 178 -14.76 56.12 9.42
C VAL A 178 -14.63 54.81 10.19
N LEU A 179 -15.71 54.02 10.29
CA LEU A 179 -15.72 52.81 11.09
C LEU A 179 -14.88 51.70 10.44
N ARG A 180 -13.78 51.36 11.10
CA ARG A 180 -12.85 50.30 10.71
C ARG A 180 -13.47 48.93 10.94
N LEU A 181 -13.16 47.95 10.09
CA LEU A 181 -13.61 46.56 10.26
C LEU A 181 -12.96 45.94 11.50
N SER A 182 -11.63 45.90 11.53
CA SER A 182 -10.86 45.33 12.64
C SER A 182 -11.14 46.04 13.96
N SER A 183 -11.55 45.33 15.00
CA SER A 183 -11.72 45.83 16.37
C SER A 183 -10.37 45.97 17.07
N LYS A 184 -9.46 45.00 16.86
CA LYS A 184 -8.04 45.12 17.22
C LYS A 184 -7.20 45.37 15.97
N SER A 185 -6.87 44.33 15.22
CA SER A 185 -6.21 44.41 13.92
C SER A 185 -6.26 43.05 13.20
N HIS A 186 -6.01 43.07 11.89
CA HIS A 186 -5.61 41.91 11.08
C HIS A 186 -4.19 42.18 10.55
N TRP A 187 -3.30 41.19 10.62
CA TRP A 187 -1.94 41.26 10.06
C TRP A 187 -1.66 40.03 9.19
N ASP A 188 -1.05 40.25 8.03
CA ASP A 188 -0.38 39.21 7.25
C ASP A 188 1.13 39.38 7.45
N VAL A 189 1.73 38.42 8.16
CA VAL A 189 3.14 38.45 8.55
C VAL A 189 3.89 37.30 7.89
N PRO A 190 4.64 37.54 6.78
CA PRO A 190 5.39 36.47 6.14
C PRO A 190 6.60 36.05 6.98
N ILE A 191 6.75 34.75 7.21
CA ILE A 191 7.87 34.14 7.94
C ILE A 191 8.67 33.25 7.00
N LEU A 192 10.00 33.39 7.04
CA LEU A 192 10.93 32.60 6.22
C LEU A 192 11.37 31.35 6.98
N ILE A 193 10.91 30.19 6.54
CA ILE A 193 11.14 28.88 7.16
C ILE A 193 11.86 28.01 6.14
N ASP A 194 13.12 27.69 6.41
CA ASP A 194 13.96 26.82 5.57
C ASP A 194 14.01 27.17 4.06
N GLY A 195 13.80 28.44 3.73
CA GLY A 195 13.83 28.96 2.36
C GLY A 195 12.45 29.21 1.74
N GLU A 196 11.39 28.68 2.36
CA GLU A 196 10.00 28.92 1.98
C GLU A 196 9.37 30.06 2.79
N THR A 197 8.34 30.68 2.23
CA THR A 197 7.58 31.74 2.90
C THR A 197 6.24 31.19 3.36
N VAL A 198 6.00 31.21 4.67
CA VAL A 198 4.69 30.90 5.26
C VAL A 198 4.07 32.19 5.78
N HIS A 199 2.88 32.52 5.28
CA HIS A 199 2.14 33.70 5.71
C HIS A 199 1.41 33.45 7.03
N VAL A 200 1.75 34.19 8.08
CA VAL A 200 1.09 34.07 9.39
C VAL A 200 0.02 35.15 9.49
N LEU A 201 -1.23 34.71 9.30
CA LEU A 201 -2.42 35.56 9.19
C LEU A 201 -3.07 35.68 10.57
N VAL A 202 -2.88 36.80 11.25
CA VAL A 202 -3.24 36.93 12.66
C VAL A 202 -4.29 37.98 12.93
N SER A 203 -5.28 37.63 13.74
CA SER A 203 -6.37 38.52 14.11
C SER A 203 -6.80 38.34 15.56
N HIS A 204 -7.52 39.34 16.05
CA HIS A 204 -8.26 39.28 17.30
C HIS A 204 -9.58 40.04 17.10
N PRO A 205 -10.60 39.40 16.51
CA PRO A 205 -11.91 39.98 16.33
C PRO A 205 -12.56 40.47 17.63
N THR A 206 -13.68 41.19 17.49
CA THR A 206 -14.49 41.54 18.66
C THR A 206 -15.20 40.31 19.22
N PRO A 207 -15.35 40.17 20.55
CA PRO A 207 -16.28 39.21 21.13
C PRO A 207 -17.69 39.48 20.61
N PRO A 208 -18.50 38.48 20.22
CA PRO A 208 -19.82 38.66 19.60
C PRO A 208 -20.92 39.06 20.61
N VAL A 209 -20.55 39.51 21.80
CA VAL A 209 -21.43 39.82 22.93
C VAL A 209 -21.20 41.26 23.42
N PHE A 210 -21.86 41.66 24.52
CA PHE A 210 -21.78 43.00 25.14
C PHE A 210 -22.50 44.13 24.39
N ASP A 211 -23.57 43.80 23.68
CA ASP A 211 -24.46 44.72 22.97
C ASP A 211 -25.95 44.29 23.06
N GLY A 212 -26.84 45.02 22.38
CA GLY A 212 -28.29 44.80 22.42
C GLY A 212 -28.85 44.08 21.19
N GLU A 213 -30.18 44.15 21.01
CA GLU A 213 -30.89 43.53 19.87
C GLU A 213 -30.39 43.96 18.48
N GLU A 214 -29.61 45.04 18.39
CA GLU A 214 -28.97 45.50 17.15
C GLU A 214 -27.89 44.53 16.62
N ASP A 215 -27.28 43.75 17.53
CA ASP A 215 -26.21 42.78 17.28
C ASP A 215 -25.05 43.39 16.46
N ARG A 216 -24.36 44.37 17.06
CA ARG A 216 -23.22 45.08 16.47
C ARG A 216 -21.98 44.21 16.46
N ASN A 217 -21.72 43.57 17.58
CA ASN A 217 -20.52 42.83 17.85
C ASN A 217 -20.57 41.45 17.18
N GLY A 218 -21.71 40.73 17.20
CA GLY A 218 -21.84 39.47 16.47
C GLY A 218 -21.69 39.67 14.96
N LYS A 219 -22.32 40.69 14.38
CA LYS A 219 -22.16 41.02 12.95
C LYS A 219 -20.78 41.53 12.57
N ARG A 220 -20.10 42.26 13.46
CA ARG A 220 -18.72 42.72 13.22
C ARG A 220 -17.76 41.54 13.29
N ASN A 221 -17.87 40.70 14.32
CA ASN A 221 -17.10 39.46 14.45
C ASN A 221 -17.24 38.57 13.21
N HIS A 222 -18.47 38.42 12.71
CA HIS A 222 -18.74 37.70 11.47
C HIS A 222 -17.92 38.23 10.28
N ASP A 223 -17.95 39.54 10.05
CA ASP A 223 -17.24 40.15 8.92
C ASP A 223 -15.72 40.22 9.13
N GLU A 224 -15.26 40.31 10.39
CA GLU A 224 -13.84 40.16 10.75
C GLU A 224 -13.33 38.75 10.44
N ILE A 225 -14.08 37.70 10.75
CA ILE A 225 -13.69 36.32 10.40
C ILE A 225 -13.79 36.10 8.88
N ARG A 226 -14.85 36.60 8.24
CA ARG A 226 -15.02 36.53 6.78
C ARG A 226 -13.86 37.19 6.04
N PHE A 227 -13.26 38.24 6.60
CA PHE A 227 -12.09 38.89 6.02
C PHE A 227 -11.00 37.88 5.65
N TRP A 228 -10.66 36.95 6.56
CA TRP A 228 -9.67 35.93 6.26
C TRP A 228 -10.11 34.92 5.21
N SER A 229 -11.39 34.50 5.25
CA SER A 229 -11.94 33.60 4.24
C SER A 229 -11.85 34.22 2.83
N ASP A 230 -12.23 35.50 2.70
CA ASP A 230 -12.11 36.25 1.45
C ASP A 230 -10.63 36.49 1.07
N TYR A 231 -9.73 36.73 2.03
CA TYR A 231 -8.31 37.02 1.79
C TYR A 231 -7.55 35.82 1.22
N VAL A 232 -7.81 34.61 1.73
CA VAL A 232 -7.10 33.39 1.30
C VAL A 232 -7.73 32.72 0.08
N THR A 233 -8.97 33.08 -0.27
CA THR A 233 -9.67 32.50 -1.42
C THR A 233 -9.29 33.26 -2.70
N PRO A 234 -8.68 32.59 -3.70
CA PRO A 234 -8.29 33.22 -4.96
C PRO A 234 -9.44 33.99 -5.62
N GLU A 235 -9.15 35.18 -6.16
CA GLU A 235 -10.08 36.07 -6.87
C GLU A 235 -11.22 36.70 -6.02
N ILE A 236 -11.38 36.35 -4.75
CA ILE A 236 -12.41 36.93 -3.87
C ILE A 236 -11.89 38.18 -3.13
N GLY A 237 -10.65 38.13 -2.64
CA GLY A 237 -10.04 39.19 -1.82
C GLY A 237 -9.62 40.48 -2.55
N ASP A 238 -9.99 40.67 -3.83
CA ASP A 238 -9.55 41.82 -4.66
C ASP A 238 -9.93 43.20 -4.11
N TYR A 239 -10.94 43.26 -3.24
CA TYR A 239 -11.41 44.50 -2.62
C TYR A 239 -10.58 44.93 -1.39
N ILE A 240 -9.77 44.03 -0.85
CA ILE A 240 -9.01 44.24 0.39
C ILE A 240 -7.83 45.16 0.10
N TYR A 241 -7.68 46.23 0.89
CA TYR A 241 -6.50 47.10 0.89
C TYR A 241 -5.84 47.09 2.26
N ASP A 242 -4.50 47.07 2.29
CA ASP A 242 -3.73 47.27 3.51
C ASP A 242 -3.57 48.76 3.87
N ASP A 243 -2.97 49.04 5.02
CA ASP A 243 -2.78 50.39 5.55
C ASP A 243 -1.84 51.26 4.69
N ASP A 244 -1.04 50.65 3.81
CA ASP A 244 -0.21 51.33 2.80
C ASP A 244 -0.95 51.53 1.47
N GLY A 245 -2.18 51.01 1.35
CA GLY A 245 -3.06 51.12 0.19
C GLY A 245 -2.81 50.08 -0.91
N ASN A 246 -2.06 49.01 -0.65
CA ASN A 246 -1.89 47.91 -1.61
C ASN A 246 -3.14 47.04 -1.62
N LEU A 247 -3.67 46.80 -2.82
CA LEU A 247 -4.89 46.04 -3.07
C LEU A 247 -4.62 44.55 -3.33
N GLY A 248 -5.56 43.69 -2.93
CA GLY A 248 -5.61 42.27 -3.26
C GLY A 248 -5.47 41.34 -2.05
N GLY A 249 -5.98 40.12 -2.23
CA GLY A 249 -5.83 39.00 -1.29
C GLY A 249 -4.45 38.32 -1.35
N LEU A 250 -4.35 37.16 -0.71
CA LEU A 250 -3.16 36.32 -0.74
C LEU A 250 -2.97 35.71 -2.14
N ALA A 251 -1.72 35.59 -2.59
CA ALA A 251 -1.44 34.99 -3.90
C ALA A 251 -1.81 33.49 -3.91
N ALA A 252 -2.39 33.02 -5.01
CA ALA A 252 -2.77 31.61 -5.16
C ALA A 252 -1.55 30.68 -5.00
N GLY A 253 -1.73 29.61 -4.22
CA GLY A 253 -0.66 28.65 -3.91
C GLY A 253 0.31 29.08 -2.81
N SER A 254 0.06 30.21 -2.11
CA SER A 254 0.86 30.59 -0.95
C SER A 254 0.50 29.75 0.27
N SER A 255 1.49 29.23 0.99
CA SER A 255 1.28 28.58 2.28
C SER A 255 0.98 29.62 3.36
N PHE A 256 0.02 29.33 4.23
CA PHE A 256 -0.35 30.22 5.32
C PHE A 256 -0.82 29.48 6.57
N VAL A 257 -0.80 30.16 7.71
CA VAL A 257 -1.44 29.71 8.94
C VAL A 257 -2.25 30.86 9.52
N ILE A 258 -3.56 30.68 9.64
CA ILE A 258 -4.45 31.63 10.33
C ILE A 258 -4.38 31.35 11.82
N MET A 259 -4.10 32.38 12.62
CA MET A 259 -3.97 32.24 14.07
C MET A 259 -4.69 33.37 14.79
N GLY A 260 -5.41 33.05 15.86
CA GLY A 260 -6.02 34.10 16.70
C GLY A 260 -7.12 33.60 17.59
N ASP A 261 -7.40 34.39 18.62
CA ASP A 261 -8.68 34.36 19.32
C ASP A 261 -9.75 34.96 18.40
N GLN A 262 -10.46 34.09 17.69
CA GLN A 262 -11.54 34.46 16.76
C GLN A 262 -12.85 34.77 17.50
N ASN A 263 -12.94 34.50 18.81
CA ASN A 263 -14.13 34.75 19.62
C ASN A 263 -15.43 34.11 19.09
N ALA A 264 -15.33 33.06 18.29
CA ALA A 264 -16.49 32.44 17.65
C ALA A 264 -16.38 30.92 17.72
N ASP A 265 -17.34 30.32 18.42
CA ASP A 265 -17.51 28.88 18.53
C ASP A 265 -18.46 28.35 17.43
N PRO A 266 -18.21 27.17 16.85
CA PRO A 266 -19.02 26.62 15.75
C PRO A 266 -20.40 26.11 16.17
N PHE A 267 -20.67 25.88 17.45
CA PHE A 267 -21.89 25.20 17.94
C PHE A 267 -22.58 25.92 19.11
N ASP A 268 -21.81 26.40 20.08
CA ASP A 268 -22.29 26.77 21.42
C ASP A 268 -22.17 28.28 21.72
N GLY A 269 -21.45 29.03 20.88
CA GLY A 269 -21.23 30.47 21.06
C GLY A 269 -22.33 31.36 20.47
N ASP A 270 -22.30 32.64 20.86
CA ASP A 270 -23.28 33.66 20.44
C ASP A 270 -22.92 34.35 19.09
N SER A 271 -22.05 33.76 18.28
CA SER A 271 -21.62 34.38 17.02
C SER A 271 -22.77 34.48 16.01
N PHE A 272 -22.85 35.60 15.28
CA PHE A 272 -23.85 35.76 14.23
C PHE A 272 -23.58 34.74 13.10
N ASP A 273 -24.61 33.94 12.78
CA ASP A 273 -24.61 32.97 11.68
C ASP A 273 -23.43 31.96 11.72
N ASN A 274 -22.99 31.56 12.92
CA ASN A 274 -21.88 30.62 13.13
C ASN A 274 -20.60 31.06 12.38
N ALA A 275 -20.19 32.32 12.59
CA ALA A 275 -19.19 33.02 11.80
C ALA A 275 -17.93 32.21 11.48
N ILE A 276 -17.44 31.41 12.42
CA ILE A 276 -16.20 30.63 12.27
C ILE A 276 -16.28 29.52 11.20
N LEU A 277 -17.48 29.04 10.86
CA LEU A 277 -17.66 28.05 9.81
C LEU A 277 -17.20 28.56 8.44
N GLN A 278 -17.13 29.88 8.25
CA GLN A 278 -16.56 30.50 7.04
C GLN A 278 -15.08 30.16 6.84
N LEU A 279 -14.34 29.86 7.91
CA LEU A 279 -12.96 29.35 7.84
C LEU A 279 -12.94 27.82 7.90
N LEU A 280 -13.70 27.21 8.82
CA LEU A 280 -13.67 25.75 9.02
C LEU A 280 -14.21 24.93 7.83
N GLN A 281 -14.97 25.56 6.92
CA GLN A 281 -15.50 24.93 5.71
C GLN A 281 -14.84 25.43 4.43
N ASN A 282 -13.81 26.26 4.54
CA ASN A 282 -13.09 26.78 3.38
C ASN A 282 -12.12 25.71 2.83
N PRO A 283 -12.23 25.30 1.56
CA PRO A 283 -11.41 24.22 0.99
C PRO A 283 -9.91 24.54 0.89
N TYR A 284 -9.51 25.80 1.08
CA TYR A 284 -8.09 26.21 1.10
C TYR A 284 -7.47 26.14 2.50
N ILE A 285 -8.23 25.73 3.51
CA ILE A 285 -7.78 25.60 4.90
C ILE A 285 -7.78 24.13 5.28
N ASN A 286 -6.69 23.63 5.84
CA ASN A 286 -6.59 22.27 6.34
C ASN A 286 -7.25 22.18 7.73
N THR A 287 -8.37 21.46 7.80
CA THR A 287 -9.12 21.21 9.04
C THR A 287 -9.20 19.72 9.38
N ASN A 288 -8.32 18.90 8.82
CA ASN A 288 -8.34 17.44 9.00
C ASN A 288 -7.92 16.99 10.41
N SER A 289 -7.40 17.92 11.22
CA SER A 289 -7.12 17.72 12.64
C SER A 289 -7.74 18.86 13.44
N ILE A 290 -8.41 18.52 14.54
CA ILE A 290 -8.98 19.48 15.49
C ILE A 290 -8.17 19.41 16.78
N PRO A 291 -7.49 20.50 17.20
CA PRO A 291 -6.78 20.53 18.48
C PRO A 291 -7.72 20.13 19.62
N SER A 292 -7.28 19.23 20.49
CA SER A 292 -8.09 18.70 21.59
C SER A 292 -7.34 18.56 22.91
N SER A 293 -8.08 18.37 24.00
CA SER A 293 -7.53 18.10 25.33
C SER A 293 -8.49 17.29 26.21
N LEU A 294 -7.92 16.46 27.09
CA LEU A 294 -8.70 15.77 28.13
C LEU A 294 -9.11 16.71 29.26
N GLY A 295 -8.31 17.74 29.57
CA GLY A 295 -8.64 18.72 30.60
C GLY A 295 -9.89 19.54 30.26
N GLY A 296 -10.13 19.86 28.98
CA GLY A 296 -11.38 20.51 28.55
C GLY A 296 -12.62 19.68 28.91
N VAL A 297 -12.57 18.37 28.64
CA VAL A 297 -13.64 17.42 29.00
C VAL A 297 -13.85 17.34 30.51
N GLU A 298 -12.75 17.21 31.27
CA GLU A 298 -12.80 17.14 32.73
C GLU A 298 -13.43 18.41 33.32
N GLN A 299 -12.97 19.60 32.89
CA GLN A 299 -13.45 20.86 33.43
C GLN A 299 -14.90 21.12 33.04
N ALA A 300 -15.29 20.88 31.79
CA ALA A 300 -16.69 21.00 31.35
C ALA A 300 -17.62 20.15 32.22
N SER A 301 -17.23 18.90 32.52
CA SER A 301 -17.99 17.99 33.38
C SER A 301 -18.05 18.45 34.85
N LEU A 302 -16.93 18.93 35.40
CA LEU A 302 -16.86 19.39 36.80
C LEU A 302 -17.66 20.67 37.03
N GLN A 303 -17.68 21.57 36.06
CA GLN A 303 -18.38 22.86 36.12
C GLN A 303 -19.89 22.70 35.89
N GLY A 304 -20.29 21.85 34.93
CA GLY A 304 -21.68 21.66 34.53
C GLY A 304 -22.34 22.97 34.07
N GLY A 305 -23.66 23.11 34.28
CA GLY A 305 -24.34 24.39 34.08
C GLY A 305 -24.58 24.73 32.61
N ALA A 306 -23.88 25.73 32.07
CA ALA A 306 -23.96 26.04 30.63
C ALA A 306 -23.40 24.87 29.80
N ASN A 307 -22.27 24.30 30.23
CA ASN A 307 -21.61 23.15 29.62
C ASN A 307 -22.53 21.92 29.51
N ASP A 308 -23.46 21.71 30.46
CA ASP A 308 -24.42 20.60 30.40
C ASP A 308 -25.41 20.70 29.22
N ASN A 309 -25.52 21.88 28.61
CA ASN A 309 -26.42 22.15 27.48
C ASN A 309 -25.67 22.41 26.17
N HIS A 310 -24.33 22.33 26.17
CA HIS A 310 -23.52 22.48 24.97
C HIS A 310 -23.68 21.24 24.07
N SER A 311 -23.63 21.48 22.76
CA SER A 311 -23.71 20.46 21.72
C SER A 311 -22.36 20.15 21.10
N GLY A 312 -21.39 21.06 21.21
CA GLY A 312 -19.99 20.86 20.83
C GLY A 312 -19.29 19.85 21.73
N ASN A 313 -18.24 19.22 21.19
CA ASN A 313 -17.41 18.31 21.97
C ASN A 313 -16.44 19.12 22.87
N PRO A 314 -16.52 18.99 24.20
CA PRO A 314 -15.72 19.82 25.12
C PRO A 314 -14.22 19.53 25.06
N ALA A 315 -13.81 18.44 24.39
CA ALA A 315 -12.39 18.21 24.12
C ALA A 315 -11.79 19.30 23.23
N PHE A 316 -12.60 19.98 22.41
CA PHE A 316 -12.17 21.02 21.48
C PHE A 316 -12.24 22.43 22.08
N ASP A 317 -12.71 22.58 23.32
CA ASP A 317 -12.79 23.87 23.98
C ASP A 317 -11.40 24.44 24.22
N THR A 318 -11.26 25.74 23.96
CA THR A 318 -9.99 26.47 24.08
C THR A 318 -10.05 27.57 25.13
N ALA A 319 -11.23 27.84 25.69
CA ALA A 319 -11.43 28.83 26.74
C ALA A 319 -12.47 28.38 27.76
N ASP A 320 -12.34 28.90 28.97
CA ASP A 320 -13.21 28.68 30.12
C ASP A 320 -13.67 30.03 30.68
N PHE A 321 -14.94 30.39 30.42
CA PHE A 321 -15.53 31.64 30.90
C PHE A 321 -16.19 31.51 32.29
N ALA A 322 -15.69 30.57 33.11
CA ALA A 322 -16.16 30.20 34.45
C ALA A 322 -17.59 29.60 34.49
N ASP A 323 -18.06 29.24 35.70
CA ASP A 323 -19.32 28.48 35.97
C ASP A 323 -20.64 29.23 35.63
N GLY A 324 -20.61 30.18 34.69
CA GLY A 324 -21.75 30.95 34.18
C GLY A 324 -22.06 30.66 32.71
N SER A 325 -22.85 31.52 32.09
CA SER A 325 -22.97 31.59 30.62
C SER A 325 -21.86 32.52 30.10
N PRO A 326 -21.12 32.14 29.04
CA PRO A 326 -21.42 31.05 28.10
C PRO A 326 -20.87 29.66 28.47
N GLY A 327 -19.97 29.51 29.45
CA GLY A 327 -19.31 28.23 29.72
C GLY A 327 -18.00 28.08 28.95
N ASN A 328 -17.60 26.84 28.64
CA ASN A 328 -16.39 26.53 27.88
C ASN A 328 -16.71 26.57 26.39
N LEU A 329 -15.81 27.13 25.59
CA LEU A 329 -15.99 27.32 24.15
C LEU A 329 -14.68 27.13 23.39
N ARG A 330 -14.79 26.75 22.11
CA ARG A 330 -13.70 26.80 21.14
C ARG A 330 -13.68 28.16 20.47
N VAL A 331 -12.78 29.04 20.90
CA VAL A 331 -12.68 30.43 20.39
C VAL A 331 -11.30 30.78 19.85
N ASP A 332 -10.31 29.94 20.11
CA ASP A 332 -8.92 30.12 19.71
C ASP A 332 -8.53 29.12 18.61
N TYR A 333 -7.82 29.61 17.59
CA TYR A 333 -7.58 28.85 16.36
C TYR A 333 -6.15 28.94 15.87
N VAL A 334 -5.65 27.82 15.34
CA VAL A 334 -4.44 27.69 14.51
C VAL A 334 -4.83 26.83 13.30
N LEU A 335 -5.01 27.47 12.15
CA LEU A 335 -5.59 26.87 10.94
C LEU A 335 -4.61 27.00 9.77
N PRO A 336 -3.83 25.94 9.46
CA PRO A 336 -2.92 25.94 8.33
C PRO A 336 -3.65 25.85 6.98
N SER A 337 -2.97 26.25 5.91
CA SER A 337 -3.45 26.12 4.53
C SER A 337 -3.52 24.66 4.08
N ALA A 338 -4.33 24.37 3.07
CA ALA A 338 -4.60 23.01 2.58
C ALA A 338 -3.36 22.24 2.11
N ASP A 339 -2.30 22.95 1.70
CA ASP A 339 -1.02 22.34 1.32
C ASP A 339 -0.22 21.87 2.55
N LEU A 340 -0.26 22.58 3.68
CA LEU A 340 0.53 22.24 4.87
C LEU A 340 -0.05 21.02 5.60
N GLN A 341 0.74 19.95 5.70
CA GLN A 341 0.36 18.73 6.40
C GLN A 341 0.45 18.91 7.92
N ILE A 342 -0.64 18.58 8.62
CA ILE A 342 -0.69 18.59 10.09
C ILE A 342 -0.13 17.26 10.60
N THR A 343 0.94 17.33 11.38
CA THR A 343 1.58 16.14 11.98
C THR A 343 1.14 15.92 13.42
N ASN A 344 0.72 16.98 14.11
CA ASN A 344 0.23 16.94 15.49
C ASN A 344 -0.55 18.22 15.81
N SER A 345 -1.53 18.16 16.70
CA SER A 345 -2.23 19.35 17.20
C SER A 345 -2.85 19.10 18.57
N ALA A 346 -2.88 20.12 19.45
CA ALA A 346 -3.51 19.99 20.75
C ALA A 346 -3.90 21.33 21.38
N VAL A 347 -4.78 21.26 22.37
CA VAL A 347 -5.03 22.32 23.34
C VAL A 347 -4.23 22.01 24.60
N PHE A 348 -3.42 22.95 25.09
CA PHE A 348 -2.73 22.78 26.35
C PHE A 348 -3.70 23.03 27.52
N TRP A 349 -4.47 21.99 27.83
CA TRP A 349 -5.35 21.93 28.98
C TRP A 349 -5.21 20.54 29.62
N PRO A 350 -4.21 20.36 30.50
CA PRO A 350 -4.03 19.08 31.18
C PRO A 350 -5.14 18.83 32.21
N GLU A 351 -5.35 17.57 32.60
CA GLU A 351 -6.30 17.22 33.67
C GLU A 351 -5.80 17.69 35.04
N ALA A 352 -6.71 17.85 36.01
CA ALA A 352 -6.40 18.31 37.37
C ALA A 352 -5.41 17.42 38.14
N SER A 353 -5.21 16.18 37.69
CA SER A 353 -4.23 15.25 38.25
C SER A 353 -2.80 15.47 37.76
N ASP A 354 -2.64 16.14 36.61
CA ASP A 354 -1.35 16.46 36.01
C ASP A 354 -0.67 17.61 36.78
N PRO A 355 0.64 17.51 37.10
CA PRO A 355 1.36 18.56 37.82
C PRO A 355 1.37 19.92 37.09
N ASN A 356 1.28 19.92 35.76
CA ASN A 356 1.28 21.13 34.93
C ASN A 356 -0.09 21.85 34.94
N PHE A 357 -1.16 21.22 35.46
CA PHE A 357 -2.47 21.87 35.62
C PHE A 357 -2.40 23.13 36.47
N ALA A 358 -1.43 23.22 37.39
CA ALA A 358 -1.25 24.41 38.22
C ALA A 358 -1.01 25.70 37.42
N SER A 359 -0.53 25.60 36.17
CA SER A 359 -0.28 26.75 35.30
C SER A 359 -1.54 27.29 34.59
N VAL A 360 -2.55 26.43 34.35
CA VAL A 360 -3.84 26.80 33.75
C VAL A 360 -4.95 26.97 34.79
N GLY A 361 -4.95 26.13 35.82
CA GLY A 361 -5.80 26.16 37.00
C GLY A 361 -7.31 26.22 36.73
N THR A 362 -8.05 26.65 37.75
CA THR A 362 -9.48 26.99 37.67
C THR A 362 -9.69 28.44 38.09
N PHE A 363 -10.89 28.97 37.88
CA PHE A 363 -11.19 30.38 38.17
C PHE A 363 -10.96 30.76 39.66
N PRO A 364 -10.26 31.86 39.97
CA PRO A 364 -9.57 32.76 39.05
C PRO A 364 -8.30 32.13 38.47
N PHE A 365 -8.21 32.10 37.13
CA PHE A 365 -7.15 31.39 36.42
C PHE A 365 -5.76 31.99 36.72
N PRO A 366 -4.72 31.17 36.96
CA PRO A 366 -3.35 31.63 37.15
C PRO A 366 -2.76 32.35 35.94
N SER A 367 -3.08 31.92 34.73
CA SER A 367 -2.56 32.46 33.47
C SER A 367 -3.62 33.26 32.71
N SER A 368 -4.63 32.58 32.17
CA SER A 368 -5.67 33.12 31.29
C SER A 368 -6.97 32.31 31.40
N ASP A 369 -8.11 32.90 31.07
CA ASP A 369 -9.35 32.19 30.76
C ASP A 369 -9.27 31.39 29.45
N HIS A 370 -8.31 31.70 28.59
CA HIS A 370 -8.00 30.93 27.38
C HIS A 370 -6.87 29.91 27.62
N ARG A 371 -6.69 29.01 26.66
CA ARG A 371 -5.64 27.98 26.64
C ARG A 371 -4.74 28.17 25.43
N LEU A 372 -3.50 27.71 25.53
CA LEU A 372 -2.60 27.68 24.38
C LEU A 372 -3.08 26.59 23.41
N VAL A 373 -3.22 26.94 22.13
CA VAL A 373 -3.58 26.02 21.05
C VAL A 373 -2.40 25.92 20.10
N PHE A 374 -2.04 24.71 19.65
CA PHE A 374 -0.98 24.55 18.67
C PHE A 374 -1.30 23.52 17.59
N THR A 375 -0.62 23.71 16.45
CA THR A 375 -0.59 22.79 15.32
C THR A 375 0.84 22.69 14.82
N ASP A 376 1.34 21.47 14.69
CA ASP A 376 2.64 21.14 14.11
C ASP A 376 2.45 20.81 12.64
N VAL A 377 3.16 21.52 11.76
CA VAL A 377 3.04 21.36 10.31
C VAL A 377 4.37 21.12 9.63
N GLU A 378 4.37 20.35 8.55
CA GLU A 378 5.56 20.22 7.69
C GLU A 378 5.65 21.40 6.72
N VAL A 379 6.81 22.06 6.68
CA VAL A 379 7.07 23.21 5.81
C VAL A 379 8.20 22.87 4.82
N GLY A 380 7.96 23.02 3.51
CA GLY A 380 8.93 22.72 2.45
C GLY A 380 8.25 22.22 1.16
N GLU A 381 9.03 21.76 0.18
CA GLU A 381 8.48 21.02 -0.98
C GLU A 381 7.78 19.75 -0.47
N ILE A 382 6.45 19.79 -0.43
CA ILE A 382 5.64 18.63 -0.08
C ILE A 382 5.60 17.72 -1.30
N ASN A 383 6.03 16.48 -1.09
CA ASN A 383 5.83 15.46 -2.10
C ASN A 383 4.30 15.25 -2.28
N PRO A 384 3.72 15.57 -3.46
CA PRO A 384 2.28 15.45 -3.67
C PRO A 384 1.82 13.99 -3.64
N PHE A 385 2.75 13.04 -3.76
CA PHE A 385 2.52 11.61 -3.72
C PHE A 385 2.50 11.10 -2.28
N VAL A 386 1.50 11.52 -1.50
CA VAL A 386 1.42 11.30 -0.03
C VAL A 386 1.35 9.83 0.40
N ASN A 387 0.93 8.95 -0.51
CA ASN A 387 0.94 7.49 -0.32
C ASN A 387 2.02 6.79 -1.15
N GLY A 388 3.01 7.56 -1.61
CA GLY A 388 4.11 7.09 -2.42
C GLY A 388 3.74 6.76 -3.86
N VAL A 389 4.64 6.01 -4.48
CA VAL A 389 4.51 5.48 -5.83
C VAL A 389 4.67 3.96 -5.73
N ALA A 390 3.97 3.22 -6.61
CA ALA A 390 4.01 1.77 -6.56
C ALA A 390 4.08 1.15 -7.96
N SER A 391 4.62 -0.06 -7.99
CA SER A 391 4.47 -0.99 -9.11
C SER A 391 3.82 -2.28 -8.63
N GLY A 392 3.12 -2.99 -9.50
CA GLY A 392 2.47 -4.25 -9.12
C GLY A 392 1.96 -5.03 -10.31
N ASP A 393 1.42 -6.22 -10.03
CA ASP A 393 1.01 -7.20 -11.05
C ASP A 393 2.08 -7.37 -12.15
N THR A 394 3.36 -7.32 -11.76
CA THR A 394 4.47 -7.40 -12.70
C THR A 394 4.62 -8.82 -13.21
N THR A 395 4.54 -8.97 -14.53
CA THR A 395 4.69 -10.25 -15.22
C THR A 395 6.06 -10.34 -15.92
N GLN A 396 6.23 -11.30 -16.83
CA GLN A 396 7.38 -11.35 -17.73
C GLN A 396 7.42 -10.15 -18.70
N THR A 397 6.28 -9.52 -19.00
CA THR A 397 6.20 -8.53 -20.10
C THR A 397 5.32 -7.32 -19.78
N SER A 398 4.78 -7.21 -18.57
CA SER A 398 3.91 -6.10 -18.17
C SER A 398 4.10 -5.72 -16.70
N THR A 399 3.64 -4.53 -16.33
CA THR A 399 3.48 -4.06 -14.94
C THR A 399 2.38 -3.01 -14.86
N VAL A 400 1.82 -2.81 -13.67
CA VAL A 400 0.97 -1.65 -13.35
C VAL A 400 1.80 -0.65 -12.57
N LEU A 401 1.79 0.62 -13.00
CA LEU A 401 2.36 1.73 -12.23
C LEU A 401 1.23 2.54 -11.59
N TRP A 402 1.42 2.97 -10.34
CA TRP A 402 0.39 3.54 -9.49
C TRP A 402 0.93 4.72 -8.68
N THR A 403 0.09 5.73 -8.43
CA THR A 403 0.31 6.72 -7.37
C THR A 403 -1.00 7.37 -6.92
N ARG A 404 -1.03 7.92 -5.71
CA ARG A 404 -2.05 8.89 -5.28
C ARG A 404 -1.43 10.27 -5.12
N SER A 405 -1.97 11.25 -5.83
CA SER A 405 -1.55 12.65 -5.77
C SER A 405 -2.62 13.51 -5.10
N ILE A 406 -2.21 14.42 -4.22
CA ILE A 406 -3.09 15.44 -3.63
C ILE A 406 -3.31 16.66 -4.55
N LEU A 407 -2.70 16.66 -5.73
CA LEU A 407 -2.83 17.74 -6.70
C LEU A 407 -3.64 17.28 -7.92
N PRO A 408 -4.80 17.93 -8.20
CA PRO A 408 -5.55 17.69 -9.43
C PRO A 408 -4.73 18.06 -10.66
N GLY A 409 -4.77 17.23 -11.70
CA GLY A 409 -4.04 17.48 -12.94
C GLY A 409 -3.42 16.24 -13.56
N ALA A 410 -2.59 16.45 -14.58
CA ALA A 410 -1.87 15.36 -15.24
C ALA A 410 -0.73 14.86 -14.35
N VAL A 411 -0.62 13.54 -14.23
CA VAL A 411 0.50 12.82 -13.64
C VAL A 411 1.15 11.97 -14.74
N THR A 412 2.44 12.17 -14.95
CA THR A 412 3.22 11.49 -15.98
C THR A 412 4.07 10.38 -15.37
N PHE A 413 4.00 9.20 -15.96
CA PHE A 413 4.80 8.03 -15.61
C PHE A 413 5.84 7.81 -16.70
N GLU A 414 7.13 7.94 -16.39
CA GLU A 414 8.23 7.57 -17.29
C GLU A 414 8.88 6.30 -16.77
N TYR A 415 9.27 5.38 -17.66
CA TYR A 415 9.99 4.17 -17.27
C TYR A 415 11.22 3.93 -18.14
N SER A 416 12.26 3.34 -17.56
CA SER A 416 13.58 3.18 -18.15
C SER A 416 14.30 1.95 -17.61
N THR A 417 15.27 1.43 -18.36
CA THR A 417 16.26 0.46 -17.86
C THR A 417 17.53 1.12 -17.29
N ASP A 418 17.59 2.45 -17.31
CA ASP A 418 18.64 3.27 -16.70
C ASP A 418 18.05 4.12 -15.57
N ALA A 419 18.55 3.91 -14.35
CA ALA A 419 18.12 4.63 -13.15
C ALA A 419 18.27 6.16 -13.23
N ASN A 420 19.11 6.68 -14.14
CA ASN A 420 19.28 8.12 -14.35
C ASN A 420 18.30 8.70 -15.38
N PHE A 421 17.42 7.88 -15.96
CA PHE A 421 16.47 8.26 -17.00
C PHE A 421 17.14 8.98 -18.20
N THR A 422 18.38 8.61 -18.55
CA THR A 422 19.04 9.21 -19.74
C THR A 422 18.41 8.74 -21.05
N THR A 423 17.80 7.55 -21.03
CA THR A 423 17.02 6.99 -22.12
C THR A 423 15.69 6.50 -21.57
N ILE A 424 14.60 7.16 -21.92
CA ILE A 424 13.25 6.72 -21.54
C ILE A 424 12.82 5.60 -22.49
N VAL A 425 12.37 4.47 -21.92
CA VAL A 425 11.80 3.36 -22.69
C VAL A 425 10.37 3.71 -23.10
N GLY A 426 9.58 4.28 -22.21
CA GLY A 426 8.25 4.79 -22.51
C GLY A 426 7.72 5.79 -21.48
N THR A 427 6.61 6.42 -21.85
CA THR A 427 5.94 7.46 -21.06
C THR A 427 4.44 7.26 -21.17
N GLU A 428 3.75 7.23 -20.03
CA GLU A 428 2.29 7.23 -19.93
C GLU A 428 1.81 8.43 -19.11
N THR A 429 0.52 8.74 -19.17
CA THR A 429 -0.06 9.85 -18.40
C THR A 429 -1.47 9.50 -17.95
N ALA A 430 -1.77 9.78 -16.69
CA ALA A 430 -3.10 9.71 -16.11
C ALA A 430 -3.51 11.08 -15.57
N ASN A 431 -4.81 11.33 -15.41
CA ASN A 431 -5.30 12.59 -14.84
C ASN A 431 -5.94 12.33 -13.48
N VAL A 432 -5.47 13.07 -12.48
CA VAL A 432 -6.08 13.12 -11.14
C VAL A 432 -7.26 14.08 -11.20
N THR A 433 -8.47 13.53 -11.15
CA THR A 433 -9.72 14.30 -11.11
C THR A 433 -10.33 14.37 -9.72
N ASP A 434 -9.98 13.41 -8.87
CA ASP A 434 -10.35 13.32 -7.47
C ASP A 434 -9.09 12.93 -6.70
N ILE A 435 -8.72 13.74 -5.71
CA ILE A 435 -7.49 13.55 -4.93
C ILE A 435 -7.57 12.33 -3.99
N ASN A 436 -8.77 11.79 -3.76
CA ASN A 436 -8.99 10.58 -2.97
C ASN A 436 -8.94 9.31 -3.80
N VAL A 437 -8.81 9.42 -5.14
CA VAL A 437 -8.73 8.29 -6.07
C VAL A 437 -7.34 8.26 -6.68
N PRO A 438 -6.53 7.23 -6.36
CA PRO A 438 -5.25 7.02 -7.01
C PRO A 438 -5.38 6.83 -8.52
N VAL A 439 -4.30 7.11 -9.24
CA VAL A 439 -4.20 6.89 -10.68
C VAL A 439 -3.27 5.73 -11.00
N LYS A 440 -3.62 4.95 -12.03
CA LYS A 440 -2.85 3.81 -12.51
C LYS A 440 -2.63 3.85 -14.01
N VAL A 441 -1.55 3.24 -14.48
CA VAL A 441 -1.28 2.97 -15.90
C VAL A 441 -0.76 1.55 -16.08
N ASN A 442 -1.26 0.86 -17.11
CA ASN A 442 -0.79 -0.47 -17.49
C ASN A 442 0.33 -0.33 -18.53
N ILE A 443 1.46 -0.99 -18.29
CA ILE A 443 2.61 -1.01 -19.18
C ILE A 443 2.77 -2.42 -19.73
N ASP A 444 2.82 -2.57 -21.05
CA ASP A 444 2.99 -3.85 -21.75
C ASP A 444 4.25 -3.84 -22.65
N GLY A 445 4.61 -5.01 -23.17
CA GLY A 445 5.72 -5.16 -24.13
C GLY A 445 7.10 -4.98 -23.50
N LEU A 446 7.21 -5.17 -22.19
CA LEU A 446 8.46 -5.15 -21.46
C LEU A 446 9.30 -6.38 -21.79
N ILE A 447 10.62 -6.25 -21.62
CA ILE A 447 11.56 -7.33 -21.86
C ILE A 447 11.59 -8.22 -20.61
N PRO A 448 11.46 -9.55 -20.73
CA PRO A 448 11.60 -10.47 -19.60
C PRO A 448 12.97 -10.35 -18.91
N ASN A 449 13.03 -10.75 -17.63
CA ASN A 449 14.22 -10.73 -16.80
C ASN A 449 14.99 -9.40 -16.81
N THR A 450 14.29 -8.28 -16.70
CA THR A 450 14.87 -6.94 -16.85
C THR A 450 14.48 -6.05 -15.68
N GLN A 451 15.47 -5.37 -15.09
CA GLN A 451 15.25 -4.32 -14.11
C GLN A 451 14.82 -3.03 -14.80
N TYR A 452 13.72 -2.46 -14.34
CA TYR A 452 13.23 -1.15 -14.72
C TYR A 452 13.21 -0.20 -13.53
N TYR A 453 13.28 1.08 -13.86
CA TYR A 453 13.08 2.21 -12.97
C TYR A 453 11.96 3.05 -13.55
N TYR A 454 11.10 3.60 -12.70
CA TYR A 454 10.04 4.49 -13.12
C TYR A 454 10.04 5.78 -12.30
N ARG A 455 9.60 6.87 -12.92
CA ARG A 455 9.50 8.20 -12.34
C ARG A 455 8.09 8.70 -12.57
N VAL A 456 7.46 9.14 -11.49
CA VAL A 456 6.13 9.74 -11.49
C VAL A 456 6.30 11.23 -11.27
N THR A 457 5.74 12.06 -12.15
CA THR A 457 5.86 13.53 -12.08
C THR A 457 4.49 14.18 -12.12
N ASP A 458 4.24 15.12 -11.21
CA ASP A 458 2.96 15.82 -11.10
C ASP A 458 2.86 17.02 -12.08
N VAL A 459 1.76 17.78 -11.97
CA VAL A 459 1.51 18.98 -12.79
C VAL A 459 2.49 20.13 -12.52
N ASN A 460 3.13 20.15 -11.36
CA ASN A 460 4.09 21.18 -10.93
C ASN A 460 5.55 20.80 -11.23
N GLY A 461 5.80 19.57 -11.68
CA GLY A 461 7.13 19.05 -11.97
C GLY A 461 7.83 18.37 -10.79
N ILE A 462 7.13 18.12 -9.68
CA ILE A 462 7.64 17.35 -8.54
C ILE A 462 7.59 15.87 -8.89
N SER A 463 8.66 15.15 -8.60
CA SER A 463 8.81 13.75 -9.00
C SER A 463 9.12 12.80 -7.84
N SER A 464 8.63 11.56 -7.93
CA SER A 464 9.05 10.42 -7.12
C SER A 464 9.43 9.24 -7.99
N ASP A 465 10.44 8.50 -7.56
CA ASP A 465 11.02 7.39 -8.31
C ASP A 465 10.72 6.06 -7.63
N GLY A 466 10.63 5.00 -8.42
CA GLY A 466 10.58 3.62 -7.95
C GLY A 466 11.24 2.66 -8.93
N LYS A 467 11.24 1.37 -8.59
CA LYS A 467 11.85 0.32 -9.42
C LYS A 467 11.03 -0.97 -9.39
N PHE A 468 11.14 -1.77 -10.44
CA PHE A 468 10.54 -3.10 -10.53
C PHE A 468 11.33 -4.00 -11.49
N SER A 469 11.11 -5.30 -11.41
CA SER A 469 11.84 -6.30 -12.19
C SER A 469 10.86 -7.25 -12.87
N THR A 470 10.92 -7.38 -14.20
CA THR A 470 10.12 -8.40 -14.91
C THR A 470 10.64 -9.81 -14.63
N ALA A 471 9.73 -10.78 -14.61
CA ALA A 471 10.05 -12.18 -14.41
C ALA A 471 10.83 -12.78 -15.59
N ALA A 472 11.62 -13.84 -15.34
CA ALA A 472 12.32 -14.56 -16.39
C ALA A 472 11.38 -15.41 -17.25
N SER A 473 11.73 -15.62 -18.52
CA SER A 473 10.97 -16.49 -19.42
C SER A 473 11.09 -17.96 -19.01
N LEU A 474 10.03 -18.74 -19.27
CA LEU A 474 10.03 -20.20 -19.08
C LEU A 474 11.27 -20.86 -19.71
N GLY A 475 11.80 -21.88 -19.04
CA GLY A 475 13.04 -22.56 -19.42
C GLY A 475 14.32 -21.91 -18.89
N GLN A 476 14.23 -20.78 -18.19
CA GLN A 476 15.36 -20.15 -17.50
C GLN A 476 15.27 -20.39 -15.99
N GLN A 477 16.40 -20.74 -15.37
CA GLN A 477 16.54 -20.75 -13.90
C GLN A 477 17.48 -19.61 -13.51
N THR A 478 16.91 -18.58 -12.89
CA THR A 478 17.61 -17.38 -12.43
C THR A 478 17.50 -17.18 -10.92
N GLY A 479 16.83 -18.11 -10.23
CA GLY A 479 16.46 -17.98 -8.84
C GLY A 479 15.29 -17.01 -8.67
N LEU A 480 14.75 -16.97 -7.46
CA LEU A 480 13.67 -16.07 -7.10
C LEU A 480 13.79 -15.70 -5.63
N LYS A 481 13.72 -14.41 -5.34
CA LYS A 481 13.60 -13.88 -3.98
C LYS A 481 12.34 -13.04 -3.86
N PHE A 482 11.49 -13.31 -2.88
CA PHE A 482 10.27 -12.55 -2.61
C PHE A 482 9.93 -12.49 -1.13
N GLY A 483 9.14 -11.49 -0.74
CA GLY A 483 8.67 -11.29 0.62
C GLY A 483 7.15 -11.40 0.73
N VAL A 484 6.66 -11.76 1.90
CA VAL A 484 5.22 -11.91 2.16
C VAL A 484 4.88 -11.47 3.59
N SER A 485 3.77 -10.75 3.77
CA SER A 485 3.15 -10.54 5.08
C SER A 485 1.66 -10.14 5.00
N GLY A 486 0.98 -10.06 6.15
CA GLY A 486 -0.44 -9.70 6.30
C GLY A 486 -0.70 -8.92 7.60
N ASP A 487 -1.96 -8.60 7.85
CA ASP A 487 -2.44 -8.13 9.17
C ASP A 487 -1.84 -6.78 9.63
N TRP A 488 -2.31 -5.70 9.00
CA TRP A 488 -1.82 -4.33 9.09
C TRP A 488 -2.84 -3.38 9.74
N ARG A 489 -2.92 -3.35 11.08
CA ARG A 489 -3.81 -2.38 11.72
C ARG A 489 -3.36 -0.94 11.47
N GLY A 490 -4.24 -0.13 10.87
CA GLY A 490 -3.94 1.26 10.50
C GLY A 490 -3.57 2.15 11.69
N ASP A 491 -4.14 1.92 12.87
CA ASP A 491 -3.80 2.67 14.09
C ASP A 491 -2.42 2.31 14.67
N LEU A 492 -1.78 1.23 14.20
CA LEU A 492 -0.44 0.78 14.60
C LEU A 492 0.68 1.12 13.59
N ALA A 493 0.37 1.82 12.49
CA ALA A 493 1.37 2.37 11.56
C ALA A 493 2.41 3.22 12.33
N PRO A 494 3.72 3.23 11.96
CA PRO A 494 4.27 3.00 10.62
C PRO A 494 5.08 1.69 10.44
N TYR A 495 4.72 0.60 11.13
CA TYR A 495 5.22 -0.77 10.84
C TYR A 495 6.75 -0.95 10.75
N PRO A 496 7.51 -0.75 11.84
CA PRO A 496 8.95 -1.03 11.86
C PRO A 496 9.29 -2.51 11.61
N ALA A 497 8.33 -3.42 11.75
CA ALA A 497 8.49 -4.86 11.52
C ALA A 497 8.92 -5.23 10.09
N VAL A 498 8.66 -4.36 9.11
CA VAL A 498 9.02 -4.56 7.69
C VAL A 498 10.08 -3.56 7.18
N SER A 499 10.69 -2.79 8.08
CA SER A 499 11.63 -1.70 7.74
C SER A 499 12.93 -2.10 7.05
N ASN A 500 13.17 -3.40 6.85
CA ASN A 500 14.32 -3.94 6.13
C ASN A 500 13.94 -4.59 4.78
N ALA A 501 12.65 -4.68 4.44
CA ALA A 501 12.18 -5.43 3.27
C ALA A 501 12.45 -4.68 1.95
N ASP A 502 12.44 -3.35 1.95
CA ASP A 502 12.75 -2.50 0.81
C ASP A 502 14.22 -2.62 0.35
N GLU A 503 15.11 -2.95 1.28
CA GLU A 503 16.53 -3.20 1.02
C GLU A 503 16.86 -4.66 0.66
N ALA A 504 15.87 -5.57 0.68
CA ALA A 504 16.09 -7.03 0.52
C ALA A 504 16.20 -7.51 -0.95
N ASP A 505 16.14 -6.60 -1.93
CA ASP A 505 16.25 -6.88 -3.37
C ASP A 505 15.22 -7.93 -3.86
N LEU A 506 13.99 -7.81 -3.36
CA LEU A 506 12.88 -8.70 -3.66
C LEU A 506 12.36 -8.47 -5.09
N LYS A 507 11.99 -9.55 -5.79
CA LYS A 507 11.27 -9.48 -7.07
C LYS A 507 9.85 -8.98 -6.88
N PHE A 508 9.19 -9.44 -5.82
CA PHE A 508 7.90 -8.91 -5.39
C PHE A 508 7.73 -9.04 -3.87
N PHE A 509 6.79 -8.26 -3.34
CA PHE A 509 6.27 -8.40 -1.98
C PHE A 509 4.76 -8.67 -2.08
N LEU A 510 4.26 -9.69 -1.38
CA LEU A 510 2.85 -10.01 -1.33
C LEU A 510 2.19 -9.46 -0.06
N GLU A 511 1.12 -8.72 -0.24
CA GLU A 511 0.20 -8.26 0.80
C GLU A 511 -0.99 -9.23 0.87
N PHE A 512 -1.12 -9.98 1.98
CA PHE A 512 -2.07 -11.10 2.06
C PHE A 512 -3.53 -10.73 2.33
N GLY A 513 -3.84 -9.47 2.58
CA GLY A 513 -5.13 -9.06 3.14
C GLY A 513 -4.96 -8.57 4.56
N ASP A 514 -6.08 -8.21 5.19
CA ASP A 514 -6.11 -7.50 6.47
C ASP A 514 -5.27 -6.22 6.47
N THR A 515 -5.26 -5.56 5.31
CA THR A 515 -4.38 -4.44 5.00
C THR A 515 -4.86 -3.15 5.65
N ILE A 516 -6.15 -3.06 6.00
CA ILE A 516 -6.75 -1.81 6.49
C ILE A 516 -7.53 -1.91 7.80
N TYR A 517 -8.03 -3.10 8.18
CA TYR A 517 -8.98 -3.25 9.28
C TYR A 517 -10.12 -2.23 9.24
N ALA A 518 -10.94 -2.32 8.19
CA ALA A 518 -12.04 -1.41 7.90
C ALA A 518 -13.09 -1.32 9.03
N ASP A 519 -13.09 -2.29 9.91
CA ASP A 519 -13.97 -2.54 11.05
C ASP A 519 -13.29 -2.31 12.42
N TYR A 520 -12.08 -1.77 12.43
CA TYR A 520 -11.43 -1.21 13.62
C TYR A 520 -11.37 0.31 13.61
N GLY A 521 -11.68 0.89 14.78
CA GLY A 521 -11.53 2.30 15.07
C GLY A 521 -10.10 2.81 14.85
N SER A 522 -9.99 3.96 14.18
CA SER A 522 -8.73 4.63 13.90
C SER A 522 -8.94 6.14 13.81
N PRO A 523 -7.88 6.97 13.93
CA PRO A 523 -8.00 8.42 13.85
C PRO A 523 -8.55 8.96 12.52
N VAL A 524 -8.51 8.17 11.45
CA VAL A 524 -8.85 8.62 10.09
C VAL A 524 -10.34 8.55 9.76
N VAL A 525 -11.14 7.78 10.50
CA VAL A 525 -12.59 7.70 10.31
C VAL A 525 -13.30 7.89 11.64
N LEU A 526 -14.05 9.00 11.76
CA LEU A 526 -14.72 9.41 13.00
C LEU A 526 -16.25 9.40 12.83
N ASN A 527 -16.95 9.11 13.91
CA ASN A 527 -18.38 9.34 14.07
C ASN A 527 -18.68 10.85 14.15
N PRO A 528 -19.94 11.29 13.94
CA PRO A 528 -20.32 12.69 14.09
C PRO A 528 -20.06 13.31 15.48
N ASP A 529 -19.93 12.49 16.53
CA ASP A 529 -19.58 12.93 17.89
C ASP A 529 -18.06 13.03 18.14
N GLY A 530 -17.25 12.72 17.13
CA GLY A 530 -15.78 12.75 17.19
C GLY A 530 -15.14 11.47 17.72
N THR A 531 -15.92 10.45 18.10
CA THR A 531 -15.38 9.14 18.48
C THR A 531 -14.91 8.37 17.25
N GLU A 532 -13.88 7.52 17.38
CA GLU A 532 -13.42 6.68 16.29
C GLU A 532 -14.52 5.71 15.83
N LYS A 533 -14.78 5.72 14.53
CA LYS A 533 -15.80 4.85 13.93
C LYS A 533 -15.21 3.47 13.78
N GLN A 534 -15.88 2.46 14.36
CA GLN A 534 -15.42 1.08 14.24
C GLN A 534 -15.53 0.59 12.79
N GLN A 535 -16.72 0.66 12.19
CA GLN A 535 -16.95 0.17 10.82
C GLN A 535 -16.98 1.30 9.78
N ALA A 536 -16.08 1.25 8.80
CA ALA A 536 -16.18 1.97 7.55
C ALA A 536 -17.37 1.42 6.73
N VAL A 537 -18.19 2.30 6.17
CA VAL A 537 -19.42 1.93 5.46
C VAL A 537 -19.47 2.57 4.08
N THR A 538 -19.00 3.81 3.96
CA THR A 538 -19.00 4.52 2.67
C THR A 538 -17.68 4.34 1.93
N LEU A 539 -17.71 4.44 0.60
CA LEU A 539 -16.50 4.36 -0.22
C LEU A 539 -15.39 5.34 0.23
N ASP A 540 -15.74 6.58 0.61
CA ASP A 540 -14.75 7.55 1.09
C ASP A 540 -14.12 7.15 2.44
N GLU A 541 -14.87 6.46 3.31
CA GLU A 541 -14.34 5.92 4.56
C GLU A 541 -13.37 4.76 4.29
N PHE A 542 -13.71 3.85 3.37
CA PHE A 542 -12.79 2.78 2.94
C PHE A 542 -11.51 3.34 2.28
N ARG A 543 -11.64 4.37 1.44
CA ARG A 543 -10.48 5.08 0.85
C ARG A 543 -9.61 5.75 1.91
N ALA A 544 -10.21 6.32 2.95
CA ALA A 544 -9.46 6.90 4.07
C ALA A 544 -8.67 5.82 4.83
N LYS A 545 -9.26 4.64 5.06
CA LYS A 545 -8.60 3.49 5.69
C LYS A 545 -7.46 2.93 4.82
N GLN A 546 -7.65 2.85 3.51
CA GLN A 546 -6.56 2.51 2.57
C GLN A 546 -5.45 3.58 2.59
N ALA A 547 -5.79 4.86 2.56
CA ALA A 547 -4.80 5.94 2.61
C ALA A 547 -4.01 5.97 3.93
N GLU A 548 -4.58 5.47 5.04
CA GLU A 548 -3.95 5.42 6.36
C GLU A 548 -2.69 4.53 6.35
N VAL A 549 -2.80 3.31 5.84
CA VAL A 549 -1.74 2.29 5.97
C VAL A 549 -0.55 2.52 5.06
N TYR A 550 -0.76 3.21 3.93
CA TYR A 550 0.30 3.63 3.02
C TYR A 550 0.79 5.06 3.28
N GLY A 551 0.28 5.71 4.33
CA GLY A 551 0.61 7.09 4.67
C GLY A 551 1.82 7.19 5.60
N GLN A 552 2.51 8.33 5.55
CA GLN A 552 3.56 8.61 6.52
C GLN A 552 2.95 8.83 7.92
N ARG A 553 3.51 8.17 8.93
CA ARG A 553 3.21 8.43 10.35
C ARG A 553 4.49 8.44 11.17
N TYR A 554 4.61 9.39 12.08
CA TYR A 554 5.80 9.59 12.92
C TYR A 554 7.12 9.67 12.12
N GLY A 555 7.07 10.20 10.90
CA GLY A 555 8.24 10.36 10.02
C GLY A 555 8.67 9.11 9.25
N LEU A 556 7.89 8.02 9.28
CA LEU A 556 8.16 6.78 8.53
C LEU A 556 6.98 6.40 7.63
N ASN A 557 7.29 5.72 6.52
CA ASN A 557 6.33 5.06 5.66
C ASN A 557 6.94 3.75 5.10
N THR A 558 7.18 2.77 5.97
CA THR A 558 7.90 1.54 5.59
C THR A 558 7.18 0.75 4.50
N LEU A 559 5.84 0.75 4.51
CA LEU A 559 5.07 0.11 3.45
C LEU A 559 5.20 0.88 2.12
N GLY A 560 5.15 2.21 2.14
CA GLY A 560 5.44 3.04 0.97
C GLY A 560 6.85 2.82 0.40
N ASP A 561 7.86 2.63 1.26
CA ASP A 561 9.24 2.33 0.86
C ASP A 561 9.35 0.97 0.14
N ILE A 562 8.64 -0.06 0.63
CA ILE A 562 8.53 -1.36 -0.02
C ILE A 562 7.83 -1.22 -1.39
N ARG A 563 6.69 -0.51 -1.45
CA ARG A 563 5.92 -0.32 -2.69
C ARG A 563 6.71 0.42 -3.78
N ALA A 564 7.59 1.34 -3.39
CA ALA A 564 8.44 2.07 -4.33
C ALA A 564 9.63 1.22 -4.82
N SER A 565 10.15 0.32 -3.98
CA SER A 565 11.36 -0.46 -4.25
C SER A 565 11.10 -1.84 -4.86
N THR A 566 9.89 -2.38 -4.70
CA THR A 566 9.53 -3.75 -5.06
C THR A 566 8.13 -3.80 -5.70
N SER A 567 7.93 -4.72 -6.65
CA SER A 567 6.60 -4.94 -7.23
C SER A 567 5.66 -5.57 -6.20
N ILE A 568 4.42 -5.11 -6.14
CA ILE A 568 3.42 -5.64 -5.20
C ILE A 568 2.54 -6.69 -5.89
N LEU A 569 2.29 -7.77 -5.19
CA LEU A 569 1.11 -8.61 -5.38
C LEU A 569 0.19 -8.36 -4.18
N ALA A 570 -1.12 -8.34 -4.37
CA ALA A 570 -2.07 -8.10 -3.29
C ALA A 570 -3.32 -8.95 -3.48
N THR A 571 -3.87 -9.44 -2.37
CA THR A 571 -5.22 -10.03 -2.30
C THR A 571 -5.94 -9.51 -1.06
N ILE A 572 -7.20 -9.87 -0.90
CA ILE A 572 -8.01 -9.50 0.26
C ILE A 572 -8.05 -10.66 1.26
N ASP A 573 -8.32 -10.32 2.51
CA ASP A 573 -8.97 -11.18 3.49
C ASP A 573 -10.27 -10.51 3.98
N ASP A 574 -10.74 -10.78 5.20
CA ASP A 574 -12.02 -10.26 5.67
C ASP A 574 -11.98 -8.79 6.05
N HIS A 575 -10.92 -8.33 6.72
CA HIS A 575 -10.84 -7.00 7.28
C HIS A 575 -10.66 -5.88 6.23
N GLU A 576 -10.55 -6.21 4.93
CA GLU A 576 -10.80 -5.28 3.83
C GLU A 576 -12.26 -4.79 3.77
N VAL A 577 -13.20 -5.56 4.34
CA VAL A 577 -14.64 -5.26 4.38
C VAL A 577 -15.15 -5.26 5.82
N VAL A 578 -15.15 -6.44 6.47
CA VAL A 578 -15.56 -6.67 7.85
C VAL A 578 -15.20 -8.08 8.29
N ASP A 579 -14.78 -8.23 9.55
CA ASP A 579 -14.47 -9.51 10.22
C ASP A 579 -15.39 -10.68 9.79
N ASN A 580 -14.75 -11.77 9.41
CA ASN A 580 -15.32 -13.08 9.08
C ASN A 580 -16.40 -13.12 7.98
N PHE A 581 -16.47 -12.15 7.05
CA PHE A 581 -17.51 -12.18 6.01
C PHE A 581 -17.39 -13.38 5.07
N GLY A 582 -18.52 -13.85 4.53
CA GLY A 582 -18.58 -14.94 3.54
C GLY A 582 -19.33 -14.48 2.30
N GLY A 583 -18.61 -14.15 1.23
CA GLY A 583 -19.18 -13.50 0.05
C GLY A 583 -20.33 -14.26 -0.60
N GLY A 584 -20.33 -15.60 -0.55
CA GLY A 584 -21.40 -16.48 -1.04
C GLY A 584 -22.63 -16.58 -0.12
N GLU A 585 -22.71 -15.86 1.00
CA GLU A 585 -23.87 -15.89 1.88
C GLU A 585 -25.10 -15.20 1.26
N ASP A 586 -26.23 -15.93 1.16
CA ASP A 586 -27.53 -15.34 0.77
C ASP A 586 -28.13 -14.49 1.91
N LEU A 587 -28.12 -13.18 1.70
CA LEU A 587 -28.66 -12.18 2.63
C LEU A 587 -30.16 -12.36 2.90
N ALA A 588 -30.92 -13.04 2.04
CA ALA A 588 -32.33 -13.35 2.32
C ALA A 588 -32.52 -14.33 3.49
N THR A 589 -31.47 -15.10 3.82
CA THR A 589 -31.44 -16.07 4.92
C THR A 589 -30.59 -15.61 6.10
N ALA A 590 -29.74 -14.60 5.91
CA ALA A 590 -28.96 -13.96 6.96
C ALA A 590 -29.86 -13.30 8.05
N ASN A 591 -29.26 -13.04 9.21
CA ASN A 591 -29.95 -12.35 10.30
C ASN A 591 -30.09 -10.83 10.02
N ALA A 592 -30.96 -10.15 10.78
CA ALA A 592 -31.26 -8.75 10.55
C ALA A 592 -30.06 -7.80 10.76
N ASP A 593 -29.10 -8.18 11.60
CA ASP A 593 -27.92 -7.37 11.90
C ASP A 593 -26.93 -7.44 10.72
N ILE A 594 -26.71 -8.63 10.14
CA ILE A 594 -25.93 -8.82 8.90
C ILE A 594 -26.58 -8.05 7.74
N GLN A 595 -27.89 -8.17 7.55
CA GLN A 595 -28.60 -7.41 6.50
C GLN A 595 -28.44 -5.89 6.65
N ALA A 596 -28.46 -5.39 7.89
CA ALA A 596 -28.28 -3.97 8.17
C ALA A 596 -26.83 -3.51 7.90
N LEU A 597 -25.85 -4.33 8.26
CA LEU A 597 -24.42 -4.07 8.06
C LEU A 597 -24.07 -3.98 6.56
N PHE A 598 -24.45 -5.00 5.78
CA PHE A 598 -24.18 -5.04 4.34
C PHE A 598 -25.09 -4.09 3.52
N GLY A 599 -26.11 -3.50 4.14
CA GLY A 599 -27.00 -2.53 3.49
C GLY A 599 -27.99 -3.15 2.49
N ALA A 600 -28.21 -4.47 2.55
CA ALA A 600 -29.11 -5.20 1.66
C ALA A 600 -29.83 -6.35 2.39
N SER A 601 -31.04 -6.70 1.92
CA SER A 601 -31.89 -7.73 2.54
C SER A 601 -32.11 -8.98 1.69
N SER A 602 -31.42 -9.09 0.55
CA SER A 602 -31.51 -10.17 -0.43
C SER A 602 -30.35 -10.05 -1.43
N GLY A 603 -29.97 -11.15 -2.07
CA GLY A 603 -28.77 -11.21 -2.90
C GLY A 603 -27.60 -11.76 -2.09
N LEU A 604 -26.44 -11.91 -2.71
CA LEU A 604 -25.23 -12.39 -2.04
C LEU A 604 -24.53 -11.26 -1.27
N GLN A 605 -23.69 -11.59 -0.29
CA GLN A 605 -22.88 -10.58 0.40
C GLN A 605 -21.91 -9.89 -0.56
N ASN A 606 -21.37 -10.62 -1.54
CA ASN A 606 -20.50 -10.06 -2.59
C ASN A 606 -21.24 -9.17 -3.62
N ASP A 607 -22.58 -9.11 -3.61
CA ASP A 607 -23.34 -8.13 -4.40
C ASP A 607 -23.69 -6.85 -3.60
N SER A 608 -23.31 -6.80 -2.32
CA SER A 608 -23.83 -5.82 -1.39
C SER A 608 -23.08 -4.48 -1.44
N PRO A 609 -23.75 -3.36 -1.07
CA PRO A 609 -23.10 -2.05 -0.99
C PRO A 609 -21.83 -1.99 -0.13
N LEU A 610 -21.76 -2.73 0.98
CA LEU A 610 -20.59 -2.69 1.88
C LEU A 610 -19.38 -3.35 1.22
N TYR A 611 -19.55 -4.56 0.68
CA TYR A 611 -18.52 -5.30 -0.04
C TYR A 611 -18.03 -4.50 -1.26
N GLU A 612 -18.95 -3.97 -2.07
CA GLU A 612 -18.61 -3.20 -3.27
C GLU A 612 -17.79 -1.95 -2.95
N ASN A 613 -18.11 -1.24 -1.86
CA ASN A 613 -17.32 -0.09 -1.42
C ASN A 613 -15.91 -0.50 -0.97
N GLY A 614 -15.79 -1.58 -0.18
CA GLY A 614 -14.50 -2.08 0.30
C GLY A 614 -13.59 -2.52 -0.85
N LEU A 615 -14.12 -3.33 -1.77
CA LEU A 615 -13.33 -3.86 -2.89
C LEU A 615 -13.06 -2.85 -4.00
N GLN A 616 -13.94 -1.87 -4.20
CA GLN A 616 -13.61 -0.74 -5.05
C GLN A 616 -12.41 0.03 -4.48
N ALA A 617 -12.41 0.35 -3.18
CA ALA A 617 -11.29 1.04 -2.56
C ALA A 617 -10.00 0.19 -2.57
N PHE A 618 -10.10 -1.11 -2.31
CA PHE A 618 -8.98 -2.05 -2.40
C PHE A 618 -8.37 -2.06 -3.81
N GLN A 619 -9.20 -2.19 -4.86
CA GLN A 619 -8.71 -2.11 -6.23
C GLN A 619 -8.06 -0.75 -6.50
N GLU A 620 -8.71 0.36 -6.15
CA GLU A 620 -8.17 1.71 -6.39
C GLU A 620 -6.79 1.93 -5.74
N TYR A 621 -6.57 1.43 -4.52
CA TYR A 621 -5.36 1.70 -3.73
C TYR A 621 -4.21 0.70 -3.91
N ASN A 622 -4.46 -0.42 -4.60
CA ASN A 622 -3.44 -1.41 -4.92
C ASN A 622 -2.98 -1.31 -6.38
N PRO A 623 -1.68 -1.55 -6.68
CA PRO A 623 -1.13 -1.49 -8.03
C PRO A 623 -1.43 -2.80 -8.78
N ILE A 624 -2.69 -3.23 -8.75
CA ILE A 624 -3.19 -4.42 -9.43
C ILE A 624 -3.96 -4.03 -10.69
N THR A 625 -4.01 -4.96 -11.64
CA THR A 625 -4.84 -4.86 -12.84
C THR A 625 -6.30 -5.09 -12.48
N ASP A 626 -7.17 -4.18 -12.90
CA ASP A 626 -8.61 -4.30 -12.65
C ASP A 626 -9.21 -5.36 -13.60
N GLN A 627 -9.34 -6.60 -13.12
CA GLN A 627 -9.91 -7.74 -13.83
C GLN A 627 -11.25 -8.17 -13.22
N PHE A 628 -12.12 -8.73 -14.06
CA PHE A 628 -13.44 -9.22 -13.68
C PHE A 628 -13.70 -10.58 -14.32
N TYR A 629 -14.38 -11.45 -13.60
CA TYR A 629 -14.93 -12.68 -14.16
C TYR A 629 -16.04 -12.33 -15.17
N GLY A 630 -16.09 -13.09 -16.26
CA GLY A 630 -17.18 -12.99 -17.24
C GLY A 630 -18.45 -13.70 -16.77
N GLU A 631 -19.26 -14.11 -17.73
CA GLU A 631 -20.40 -15.01 -17.47
C GLU A 631 -19.87 -16.43 -17.23
N THR A 632 -19.67 -16.82 -15.97
CA THR A 632 -19.12 -18.13 -15.58
C THR A 632 -20.18 -19.24 -15.55
N GLY A 633 -21.46 -18.86 -15.44
CA GLY A 633 -22.57 -19.80 -15.18
C GLY A 633 -22.77 -20.13 -13.70
N ASP A 634 -21.96 -19.54 -12.83
CA ASP A 634 -22.07 -19.57 -11.37
C ASP A 634 -22.40 -18.16 -10.87
N GLU A 635 -23.53 -18.00 -10.17
CA GLU A 635 -24.00 -16.69 -9.69
C GLU A 635 -23.07 -16.07 -8.65
N VAL A 636 -22.29 -16.88 -7.90
CA VAL A 636 -21.36 -16.37 -6.88
C VAL A 636 -20.13 -15.71 -7.48
N THR A 637 -19.70 -16.14 -8.67
CA THR A 637 -18.47 -15.65 -9.32
C THR A 637 -18.75 -14.75 -10.53
N ALA A 638 -19.93 -14.84 -11.16
CA ALA A 638 -20.20 -14.15 -12.42
C ALA A 638 -20.23 -12.62 -12.28
N GLY A 639 -19.37 -11.92 -13.02
CA GLY A 639 -19.28 -10.45 -12.98
C GLY A 639 -18.46 -9.88 -11.83
N GLU A 640 -17.99 -10.75 -10.92
CA GLU A 640 -17.20 -10.35 -9.75
C GLU A 640 -15.76 -9.96 -10.12
N ARG A 641 -15.10 -9.25 -9.21
CA ARG A 641 -13.68 -8.91 -9.34
C ARG A 641 -12.85 -10.19 -9.35
N LYS A 642 -11.97 -10.32 -10.36
CA LYS A 642 -11.03 -11.44 -10.44
C LYS A 642 -9.72 -11.03 -9.78
N LEU A 643 -9.53 -11.39 -8.51
CA LEU A 643 -8.26 -11.20 -7.79
C LEU A 643 -7.26 -12.34 -8.02
N TYR A 644 -7.73 -13.48 -8.51
CA TYR A 644 -6.88 -14.62 -8.88
C TYR A 644 -5.72 -14.20 -9.83
N ARG A 645 -4.48 -14.57 -9.51
CA ARG A 645 -3.29 -14.36 -10.36
C ARG A 645 -2.46 -15.63 -10.46
N PHE A 646 -2.10 -15.98 -11.69
CA PHE A 646 -1.09 -17.00 -12.01
C PHE A 646 0.11 -16.34 -12.69
N ASN A 647 1.28 -16.42 -12.07
CA ASN A 647 2.53 -15.87 -12.60
C ASN A 647 3.65 -16.90 -12.57
N THR A 648 4.53 -16.87 -13.57
CA THR A 648 5.72 -17.74 -13.66
C THR A 648 7.00 -16.92 -13.61
N TYR A 649 7.97 -17.41 -12.83
CA TYR A 649 9.29 -16.83 -12.63
C TYR A 649 10.33 -17.79 -13.18
N GLY A 650 10.47 -17.79 -14.51
CA GLY A 650 11.26 -18.80 -15.20
C GLY A 650 10.75 -20.21 -14.92
N SER A 651 11.67 -21.17 -14.81
CA SER A 651 11.41 -22.52 -14.33
C SER A 651 11.72 -22.69 -12.82
N ASP A 652 12.00 -21.59 -12.12
CA ASP A 652 12.27 -21.60 -10.68
C ASP A 652 10.97 -21.77 -9.89
N ALA A 653 9.96 -20.93 -10.16
CA ALA A 653 8.72 -20.94 -9.40
C ALA A 653 7.49 -20.45 -10.18
N ALA A 654 6.32 -20.88 -9.72
CA ALA A 654 5.01 -20.35 -10.06
C ALA A 654 4.29 -19.88 -8.80
N THR A 655 3.54 -18.78 -8.90
CA THR A 655 2.73 -18.23 -7.80
C THR A 655 1.26 -18.20 -8.18
N PHE A 656 0.39 -18.61 -7.26
CA PHE A 656 -1.07 -18.64 -7.40
C PHE A 656 -1.68 -17.79 -6.30
N VAL A 657 -1.98 -16.52 -6.57
CA VAL A 657 -2.59 -15.61 -5.61
C VAL A 657 -4.10 -15.80 -5.68
N LEU A 658 -4.73 -16.18 -4.56
CA LEU A 658 -6.15 -16.51 -4.49
C LEU A 658 -6.95 -15.50 -3.65
N ASP A 659 -8.26 -15.51 -3.86
CA ASP A 659 -9.27 -14.87 -3.02
C ASP A 659 -10.00 -15.95 -2.21
N ALA A 660 -9.90 -15.92 -0.89
CA ALA A 660 -10.55 -16.89 -0.01
C ALA A 660 -11.80 -16.33 0.69
N ARG A 661 -12.32 -15.16 0.28
CA ARG A 661 -13.44 -14.48 0.96
C ARG A 661 -14.62 -14.18 0.05
N SER A 662 -14.37 -13.72 -1.18
CA SER A 662 -15.43 -13.24 -2.08
C SER A 662 -16.41 -14.31 -2.52
N PHE A 663 -16.00 -15.58 -2.50
CA PHE A 663 -16.80 -16.69 -3.06
C PHE A 663 -17.15 -17.79 -2.06
N ARG A 664 -16.63 -17.73 -0.83
CA ARG A 664 -16.85 -18.78 0.16
C ARG A 664 -18.29 -18.82 0.65
N ASP A 665 -18.75 -20.02 1.00
CA ASP A 665 -19.97 -20.20 1.80
C ASP A 665 -19.80 -19.63 3.21
N PRO A 666 -20.90 -19.38 3.95
CA PRO A 666 -20.83 -19.00 5.36
C PRO A 666 -20.01 -19.98 6.21
N ALA A 667 -19.25 -19.45 7.16
CA ALA A 667 -18.52 -20.24 8.15
C ALA A 667 -19.47 -21.14 8.97
N LEU A 668 -18.96 -22.27 9.45
CA LEU A 668 -19.73 -23.14 10.36
C LEU A 668 -19.85 -22.50 11.76
N PRO A 669 -20.79 -22.94 12.60
CA PRO A 669 -20.71 -22.62 14.03
C PRO A 669 -19.44 -23.21 14.65
N ASP A 670 -18.73 -22.41 15.45
CA ASP A 670 -17.54 -22.87 16.18
C ASP A 670 -17.83 -24.00 17.18
N VAL A 671 -16.79 -24.80 17.46
CA VAL A 671 -16.79 -25.77 18.56
C VAL A 671 -16.39 -25.07 19.85
N VAL A 672 -17.36 -24.82 20.72
CA VAL A 672 -17.19 -24.11 21.99
C VAL A 672 -16.48 -24.99 23.03
N ASP A 673 -16.83 -26.27 23.12
CA ASP A 673 -16.17 -27.25 24.00
C ASP A 673 -15.55 -28.37 23.17
N THR A 674 -14.25 -28.29 22.91
CA THR A 674 -13.48 -29.30 22.16
C THR A 674 -13.43 -30.67 22.86
N THR A 675 -13.93 -30.78 24.10
CA THR A 675 -14.08 -32.05 24.82
C THR A 675 -15.49 -32.66 24.70
N ASP A 676 -16.48 -31.94 24.17
CA ASP A 676 -17.80 -32.49 23.85
C ASP A 676 -17.76 -33.26 22.53
N ALA A 677 -17.74 -34.59 22.64
CA ALA A 677 -17.71 -35.49 21.49
C ALA A 677 -18.90 -35.30 20.52
N THR A 678 -20.03 -34.74 20.96
CA THR A 678 -21.19 -34.48 20.11
C THR A 678 -20.96 -33.24 19.25
N GLU A 679 -20.44 -32.18 19.86
CA GLU A 679 -20.15 -30.93 19.17
C GLU A 679 -19.05 -31.12 18.12
N VAL A 680 -17.96 -31.78 18.53
CA VAL A 680 -16.86 -32.21 17.65
C VAL A 680 -17.37 -33.05 16.47
N ALA A 681 -18.18 -34.08 16.74
CA ALA A 681 -18.70 -34.94 15.68
C ALA A 681 -19.63 -34.20 14.71
N ASN A 682 -20.41 -33.22 15.19
CA ASN A 682 -21.28 -32.43 14.34
C ASN A 682 -20.49 -31.48 13.43
N PHE A 683 -19.49 -30.78 13.98
CA PHE A 683 -18.62 -29.90 13.20
C PHE A 683 -17.90 -30.69 12.10
N LEU A 684 -17.23 -31.79 12.46
CA LEU A 684 -16.51 -32.62 11.50
C LEU A 684 -17.43 -33.23 10.43
N ALA A 685 -18.66 -33.61 10.79
CA ALA A 685 -19.62 -34.10 9.80
C ALA A 685 -20.09 -33.01 8.83
N ALA A 686 -20.23 -31.77 9.30
CA ALA A 686 -20.64 -30.63 8.48
C ALA A 686 -19.50 -30.09 7.60
N SER A 687 -18.26 -30.14 8.07
CA SER A 687 -17.11 -29.67 7.29
C SER A 687 -16.77 -30.57 6.09
N PHE A 688 -17.20 -31.84 6.13
CA PHE A 688 -17.10 -32.78 5.02
C PHE A 688 -18.33 -32.77 4.08
N ASP A 689 -19.20 -31.75 4.14
CA ASP A 689 -20.24 -31.57 3.14
C ASP A 689 -19.62 -31.14 1.79
N PRO A 690 -19.72 -31.94 0.72
CA PRO A 690 -19.09 -31.63 -0.57
C PRO A 690 -19.74 -30.45 -1.31
N ASN A 691 -20.83 -29.88 -0.78
CA ASN A 691 -21.44 -28.67 -1.36
C ASN A 691 -20.91 -27.38 -0.73
N ARG A 692 -19.97 -27.46 0.23
CA ARG A 692 -19.37 -26.28 0.84
C ARG A 692 -18.05 -25.91 0.17
N THR A 693 -17.85 -24.62 -0.10
CA THR A 693 -16.66 -24.10 -0.78
C THR A 693 -16.04 -22.91 -0.04
N MET A 694 -14.71 -22.84 -0.03
CA MET A 694 -13.90 -21.69 0.39
C MET A 694 -13.52 -20.84 -0.82
N LEU A 695 -13.09 -21.45 -1.92
CA LEU A 695 -12.55 -20.73 -3.07
C LEU A 695 -13.59 -20.37 -4.13
N GLY A 696 -14.77 -20.99 -4.10
CA GLY A 696 -15.71 -21.03 -5.21
C GLY A 696 -15.27 -22.02 -6.30
N GLU A 697 -16.24 -22.70 -6.93
CA GLU A 697 -15.97 -23.76 -7.93
C GLU A 697 -15.10 -23.26 -9.10
N VAL A 698 -15.37 -22.05 -9.60
CA VAL A 698 -14.67 -21.48 -10.75
C VAL A 698 -13.19 -21.23 -10.45
N GLN A 699 -12.88 -20.60 -9.31
CA GLN A 699 -11.49 -20.32 -8.93
C GLN A 699 -10.74 -21.60 -8.54
N LEU A 700 -11.41 -22.57 -7.89
CA LEU A 700 -10.80 -23.86 -7.59
C LEU A 700 -10.36 -24.60 -8.86
N GLU A 701 -11.18 -24.58 -9.91
CA GLU A 701 -10.84 -25.19 -11.20
C GLU A 701 -9.76 -24.41 -11.97
N ASP A 702 -9.76 -23.08 -11.90
CA ASP A 702 -8.66 -22.25 -12.41
C ASP A 702 -7.33 -22.66 -11.73
N LEU A 703 -7.31 -22.78 -10.39
CA LEU A 703 -6.13 -23.20 -9.61
C LEU A 703 -5.64 -24.59 -10.01
N LYS A 704 -6.54 -25.58 -10.09
CA LYS A 704 -6.18 -26.96 -10.48
C LYS A 704 -5.57 -27.01 -11.89
N THR A 705 -6.14 -26.24 -12.82
CA THR A 705 -5.67 -26.15 -14.20
C THR A 705 -4.26 -25.57 -14.25
N ASP A 706 -4.03 -24.44 -13.58
CA ASP A 706 -2.75 -23.75 -13.62
C ASP A 706 -1.67 -24.51 -12.82
N LEU A 707 -2.04 -25.24 -11.76
CA LEU A 707 -1.13 -26.14 -11.03
C LEU A 707 -0.62 -27.26 -11.94
N LEU A 708 -1.51 -27.89 -12.71
CA LEU A 708 -1.13 -28.89 -13.71
C LEU A 708 -0.27 -28.27 -14.81
N GLU A 709 -0.60 -27.07 -15.27
CA GLU A 709 0.21 -26.36 -16.26
C GLU A 709 1.63 -26.10 -15.74
N ALA A 710 1.78 -25.60 -14.50
CA ALA A 710 3.07 -25.35 -13.89
C ALA A 710 3.91 -26.64 -13.72
N GLU A 711 3.28 -27.72 -13.28
CA GLU A 711 3.91 -29.05 -13.19
C GLU A 711 4.38 -29.53 -14.57
N ASN A 712 3.50 -29.50 -15.57
CA ASN A 712 3.80 -29.94 -16.94
C ASN A 712 4.89 -29.10 -17.61
N ASN A 713 5.00 -27.82 -17.26
CA ASN A 713 6.05 -26.92 -17.73
C ASN A 713 7.41 -27.12 -17.01
N GLY A 714 7.50 -28.08 -16.07
CA GLY A 714 8.72 -28.39 -15.33
C GLY A 714 9.15 -27.27 -14.39
N ILE A 715 8.20 -26.48 -13.88
CA ILE A 715 8.48 -25.45 -12.86
C ILE A 715 8.77 -26.13 -11.53
N THR A 716 9.86 -25.74 -10.87
CA THR A 716 10.31 -26.43 -9.67
C THR A 716 9.34 -26.22 -8.52
N TRP A 717 9.15 -24.98 -8.06
CA TRP A 717 8.33 -24.64 -6.89
C TRP A 717 6.95 -24.08 -7.25
N LYS A 718 5.90 -24.49 -6.53
CA LYS A 718 4.53 -23.98 -6.70
C LYS A 718 4.08 -23.34 -5.39
N PHE A 719 3.95 -22.02 -5.37
CA PHE A 719 3.51 -21.27 -4.19
C PHE A 719 2.03 -20.92 -4.32
N ILE A 720 1.19 -21.64 -3.58
CA ILE A 720 -0.23 -21.34 -3.47
C ILE A 720 -0.39 -20.32 -2.35
N MET A 721 -0.83 -19.13 -2.70
CA MET A 721 -0.85 -17.95 -1.86
C MET A 721 -2.31 -17.56 -1.59
N MET A 722 -2.77 -17.70 -0.36
CA MET A 722 -4.13 -17.33 0.05
C MET A 722 -4.11 -16.81 1.50
N PRO A 723 -4.97 -15.88 1.91
CA PRO A 723 -4.94 -15.38 3.29
C PRO A 723 -5.19 -16.48 4.33
N GLN A 724 -6.10 -17.40 4.05
CA GLN A 724 -6.65 -18.31 5.05
C GLN A 724 -5.81 -19.57 5.28
N PRO A 725 -5.50 -19.95 6.54
CA PRO A 725 -4.77 -21.17 6.87
C PRO A 725 -5.39 -22.46 6.33
N VAL A 726 -4.56 -23.32 5.73
CA VAL A 726 -4.93 -24.61 5.15
C VAL A 726 -4.51 -25.82 5.98
N GLN A 727 -3.56 -25.71 6.90
CA GLN A 727 -3.19 -26.80 7.82
C GLN A 727 -4.26 -26.99 8.90
N ASN A 728 -4.20 -28.14 9.60
CA ASN A 728 -5.09 -28.36 10.75
C ASN A 728 -4.43 -27.82 12.03
N PHE A 729 -5.12 -26.95 12.76
CA PHE A 729 -4.81 -26.48 14.12
C PHE A 729 -5.73 -27.07 15.21
N GLY A 730 -6.67 -27.92 14.81
CA GLY A 730 -7.66 -28.48 15.69
C GLY A 730 -8.92 -27.63 15.71
N LEU A 731 -9.87 -28.00 16.57
CA LEU A 731 -11.27 -27.56 16.39
C LEU A 731 -11.64 -26.28 17.15
N ALA A 732 -10.72 -25.72 17.95
CA ALA A 732 -10.94 -24.41 18.55
C ALA A 732 -10.85 -23.35 17.45
N ILE A 733 -11.86 -22.46 17.39
CA ILE A 733 -11.94 -21.34 16.42
C ILE A 733 -11.64 -21.79 14.97
N ALA A 734 -12.15 -22.97 14.60
CA ALA A 734 -11.84 -23.64 13.33
C ALA A 734 -12.86 -23.35 12.23
N ALA A 735 -13.95 -22.66 12.57
CA ALA A 735 -15.05 -22.39 11.66
C ALA A 735 -14.63 -21.61 10.41
N ASP A 736 -13.75 -20.62 10.60
CA ASP A 736 -13.34 -19.69 9.55
C ASP A 736 -12.22 -20.25 8.67
N ARG A 737 -11.40 -21.15 9.21
CA ARG A 737 -10.28 -21.83 8.53
C ARG A 737 -10.75 -22.94 7.58
N PHE A 738 -9.84 -23.48 6.77
CA PHE A 738 -10.13 -24.62 5.88
C PHE A 738 -10.59 -25.91 6.60
N GLU A 739 -10.40 -26.03 7.91
CA GLU A 739 -11.00 -27.13 8.70
C GLU A 739 -12.53 -27.07 8.71
N GLY A 740 -13.09 -25.86 8.62
CA GLY A 740 -14.50 -25.63 8.34
C GLY A 740 -14.89 -26.16 6.97
N TYR A 741 -14.01 -26.15 5.98
CA TYR A 741 -14.27 -26.49 4.56
C TYR A 741 -13.50 -27.75 4.13
N ALA A 742 -13.47 -28.75 5.02
CA ALA A 742 -12.62 -29.93 4.89
C ALA A 742 -12.85 -30.76 3.60
N ALA A 743 -14.06 -30.73 3.03
CA ALA A 743 -14.34 -31.40 1.75
C ALA A 743 -13.54 -30.80 0.58
N GLU A 744 -13.60 -29.48 0.38
CA GLU A 744 -12.86 -28.78 -0.68
C GLU A 744 -11.35 -28.84 -0.44
N ARG A 745 -10.91 -28.69 0.82
CA ARG A 745 -9.51 -28.91 1.22
C ARG A 745 -9.00 -30.29 0.79
N THR A 746 -9.80 -31.31 1.07
CA THR A 746 -9.50 -32.70 0.70
C THR A 746 -9.45 -32.88 -0.80
N GLU A 747 -10.37 -32.27 -1.54
CA GLU A 747 -10.40 -32.29 -3.00
C GLU A 747 -9.13 -31.69 -3.60
N LEU A 748 -8.69 -30.52 -3.12
CA LEU A 748 -7.46 -29.87 -3.59
C LEU A 748 -6.22 -30.72 -3.28
N PHE A 749 -6.10 -31.23 -2.05
CA PHE A 749 -4.93 -32.02 -1.63
C PHE A 749 -4.89 -33.37 -2.34
N GLN A 750 -6.05 -34.00 -2.53
CA GLN A 750 -6.16 -35.22 -3.31
C GLN A 750 -5.80 -34.95 -4.78
N PHE A 751 -6.21 -33.83 -5.36
CA PHE A 751 -5.82 -33.47 -6.72
C PHE A 751 -4.30 -33.32 -6.88
N ILE A 752 -3.62 -32.63 -5.95
CA ILE A 752 -2.17 -32.50 -5.92
C ILE A 752 -1.51 -33.88 -5.88
N ASN A 753 -2.00 -34.76 -5.01
CA ASN A 753 -1.47 -36.11 -4.83
C ASN A 753 -1.73 -37.03 -6.04
N ASP A 754 -2.97 -37.06 -6.55
CA ASP A 754 -3.38 -37.92 -7.68
C ASP A 754 -2.65 -37.55 -8.99
N ASN A 755 -2.18 -36.30 -9.10
CA ASN A 755 -1.40 -35.82 -10.25
C ASN A 755 0.12 -35.74 -9.99
N ASN A 756 0.60 -36.19 -8.82
CA ASN A 756 2.02 -36.13 -8.43
C ASN A 756 2.64 -34.74 -8.58
N ILE A 757 1.92 -33.70 -8.16
CA ILE A 757 2.43 -32.32 -8.20
C ILE A 757 3.39 -32.14 -7.01
N GLU A 758 4.66 -31.92 -7.31
CA GLU A 758 5.75 -31.87 -6.33
C GLU A 758 6.16 -30.43 -5.98
N ASN A 759 6.79 -30.25 -4.81
CA ASN A 759 7.33 -28.97 -4.31
C ASN A 759 6.26 -27.87 -4.17
N VAL A 760 5.11 -28.24 -3.60
CA VAL A 760 4.02 -27.31 -3.33
C VAL A 760 4.20 -26.67 -1.96
N VAL A 761 4.11 -25.36 -1.91
CA VAL A 761 4.16 -24.57 -0.67
C VAL A 761 2.87 -23.77 -0.58
N PHE A 762 2.12 -23.98 0.49
CA PHE A 762 1.03 -23.07 0.86
C PHE A 762 1.63 -21.94 1.70
N VAL A 763 1.34 -20.70 1.31
CA VAL A 763 1.73 -19.51 2.06
C VAL A 763 0.44 -18.79 2.45
N THR A 764 0.25 -18.55 3.75
CA THR A 764 -1.01 -18.05 4.32
C THR A 764 -0.78 -17.06 5.46
N ALA A 765 -1.83 -16.40 5.99
CA ALA A 765 -1.78 -15.35 7.01
C ALA A 765 -2.95 -15.52 8.03
N ASP A 766 -3.62 -14.43 8.46
CA ASP A 766 -4.79 -14.34 9.37
C ASP A 766 -4.52 -14.75 10.83
N PHE A 767 -3.69 -15.78 11.03
CA PHE A 767 -3.48 -16.41 12.33
C PHE A 767 -2.74 -15.51 13.35
N HIS A 768 -2.19 -14.36 12.92
CA HIS A 768 -1.37 -13.44 13.72
C HIS A 768 -0.11 -14.07 14.36
N GLY A 769 0.47 -15.08 13.71
CA GLY A 769 1.69 -15.75 14.14
C GLY A 769 2.24 -16.64 13.03
N THR A 770 3.55 -16.87 13.03
CA THR A 770 4.17 -17.75 12.04
C THR A 770 4.12 -19.19 12.51
N VAL A 771 3.62 -20.09 11.68
CA VAL A 771 3.62 -21.54 11.94
C VAL A 771 3.87 -22.30 10.65
N VAL A 772 4.78 -23.27 10.70
CA VAL A 772 5.13 -24.13 9.58
C VAL A 772 4.76 -25.57 9.89
N ASN A 773 4.06 -26.24 8.98
CA ASN A 773 3.66 -27.62 9.18
C ASN A 773 3.58 -28.42 7.88
N ASN A 774 3.82 -29.72 7.99
CA ASN A 774 3.57 -30.64 6.90
C ASN A 774 2.07 -30.83 6.68
N LEU A 775 1.67 -31.08 5.42
CA LEU A 775 0.26 -31.19 5.08
C LEU A 775 -0.21 -32.64 4.93
N THR A 776 -1.33 -32.93 5.58
CA THR A 776 -2.07 -34.19 5.48
C THR A 776 -3.55 -33.93 5.22
N TYR A 777 -4.24 -34.88 4.59
CA TYR A 777 -5.69 -34.88 4.44
C TYR A 777 -6.31 -36.22 4.83
N GLN A 778 -7.64 -36.24 4.96
CA GLN A 778 -8.42 -37.42 5.28
C GLN A 778 -9.69 -37.41 4.44
N VAL A 779 -10.15 -38.57 3.95
CA VAL A 779 -11.30 -38.63 3.02
C VAL A 779 -12.67 -38.61 3.71
N GLU A 780 -12.70 -38.81 5.02
CA GLU A 780 -13.90 -38.72 5.87
C GLU A 780 -13.47 -38.42 7.32
N PRO A 781 -14.39 -37.97 8.20
CA PRO A 781 -14.06 -37.69 9.59
C PRO A 781 -13.41 -38.89 10.31
N PHE A 782 -12.29 -38.64 11.00
CA PHE A 782 -11.50 -39.63 11.74
C PHE A 782 -10.88 -40.76 10.88
N ALA A 783 -10.85 -40.61 9.55
CA ALA A 783 -10.08 -41.50 8.71
C ALA A 783 -8.57 -41.35 8.97
N GLU A 784 -7.79 -42.31 8.45
CA GLU A 784 -6.33 -42.22 8.50
C GLU A 784 -5.86 -41.01 7.67
N GLN A 785 -4.89 -40.27 8.21
CA GLN A 785 -4.26 -39.18 7.48
C GLN A 785 -3.47 -39.71 6.28
N ILE A 786 -3.52 -38.98 5.18
CA ILE A 786 -2.76 -39.23 3.96
C ILE A 786 -1.81 -38.03 3.78
N PRO A 787 -0.49 -38.23 3.81
CA PRO A 787 0.48 -37.17 3.63
C PRO A 787 0.58 -36.79 2.15
N ILE A 788 0.85 -35.52 1.90
CA ILE A 788 1.16 -35.00 0.56
C ILE A 788 2.54 -34.34 0.58
N SER A 789 3.18 -34.26 -0.59
CA SER A 789 4.49 -33.60 -0.76
C SER A 789 4.36 -32.07 -0.76
N ALA A 790 3.71 -31.54 0.28
CA ALA A 790 3.46 -30.12 0.45
C ALA A 790 3.55 -29.73 1.92
N PHE A 791 3.99 -28.50 2.17
CA PHE A 791 3.94 -27.89 3.49
C PHE A 791 3.27 -26.52 3.42
N GLU A 792 2.78 -26.06 4.57
CA GLU A 792 2.31 -24.70 4.73
C GLU A 792 3.26 -23.92 5.63
N ILE A 793 3.41 -22.63 5.31
CA ILE A 793 3.88 -21.61 6.23
C ILE A 793 2.83 -20.51 6.33
N ILE A 794 2.31 -20.31 7.54
CA ILE A 794 1.55 -19.11 7.89
C ILE A 794 2.54 -18.03 8.23
N THR A 795 2.41 -16.84 7.68
CA THR A 795 3.20 -15.66 8.04
C THR A 795 2.58 -14.95 9.25
N GLY A 796 3.44 -14.32 10.06
CA GLY A 796 2.97 -13.51 11.19
C GLY A 796 2.44 -12.15 10.74
N SER A 797 1.75 -11.47 11.66
CA SER A 797 1.20 -10.14 11.42
C SER A 797 2.28 -9.08 11.34
N VAL A 798 2.05 -8.02 10.55
CA VAL A 798 2.93 -6.85 10.58
C VAL A 798 2.66 -5.96 11.78
N ALA A 799 1.39 -5.81 12.15
CA ALA A 799 1.00 -5.19 13.41
C ALA A 799 -0.47 -5.50 13.72
N PHE A 800 -0.70 -6.48 14.59
CA PHE A 800 -2.02 -6.76 15.16
C PHE A 800 -1.92 -7.06 16.67
N ASP A 801 -2.58 -6.27 17.50
CA ASP A 801 -2.53 -6.43 18.97
C ASP A 801 -3.81 -7.12 19.49
N PRO A 802 -3.68 -8.24 20.25
CA PRO A 802 -2.45 -8.98 20.54
C PRO A 802 -2.06 -9.98 19.43
N PRO A 803 -0.76 -10.34 19.28
CA PRO A 803 -0.34 -11.44 18.40
C PRO A 803 -0.87 -12.80 18.93
N PHE A 804 -0.72 -13.87 18.15
CA PHE A 804 -1.34 -15.17 18.43
C PHE A 804 -0.98 -15.78 19.80
N GLY A 805 0.30 -15.77 20.20
CA GLY A 805 0.73 -16.46 21.41
C GLY A 805 -0.04 -16.00 22.67
N PRO A 806 -0.17 -14.68 22.91
CA PRO A 806 -1.03 -14.14 23.96
C PRO A 806 -2.52 -14.48 23.84
N THR A 807 -3.10 -14.64 22.63
CA THR A 807 -4.53 -14.97 22.46
C THR A 807 -4.83 -16.38 22.96
N VAL A 808 -3.89 -17.32 22.84
CA VAL A 808 -4.01 -18.68 23.39
C VAL A 808 -4.22 -18.68 24.91
N GLY A 809 -3.76 -17.62 25.62
CA GLY A 809 -3.94 -17.46 27.06
C GLY A 809 -5.40 -17.59 27.53
N GLU A 810 -6.37 -17.26 26.69
CA GLU A 810 -7.80 -17.37 27.02
C GLU A 810 -8.27 -18.81 27.22
N PHE A 811 -7.58 -19.78 26.61
CA PHE A 811 -7.89 -21.20 26.69
C PHE A 811 -7.07 -21.94 27.76
N LEU A 812 -6.12 -21.25 28.42
CA LEU A 812 -5.24 -21.87 29.42
C LEU A 812 -5.92 -21.97 30.79
N THR A 813 -5.63 -23.06 31.51
CA THR A 813 -5.95 -23.14 32.94
C THR A 813 -5.14 -22.09 33.73
N PRO A 814 -5.60 -21.66 34.92
CA PRO A 814 -4.85 -20.70 35.73
C PRO A 814 -3.41 -21.13 36.05
N GLU A 815 -3.17 -22.43 36.23
CA GLU A 815 -1.83 -22.98 36.43
C GLU A 815 -0.96 -22.89 35.17
N GLN A 816 -1.52 -23.19 34.00
CA GLN A 816 -0.84 -23.05 32.71
C GLN A 816 -0.53 -21.59 32.41
N GLN A 817 -1.49 -20.68 32.62
CA GLN A 817 -1.28 -19.24 32.43
C GLN A 817 -0.15 -18.72 33.32
N ALA A 818 -0.11 -19.13 34.58
CA ALA A 818 0.96 -18.72 35.50
C ALA A 818 2.34 -19.25 35.08
N PHE A 819 2.39 -20.45 34.48
CA PHE A 819 3.61 -21.01 33.93
C PHE A 819 4.04 -20.26 32.66
N TYR A 820 3.14 -20.11 31.69
CA TYR A 820 3.37 -19.35 30.45
C TYR A 820 3.83 -17.92 30.70
N ASN A 821 3.20 -17.19 31.63
CA ASN A 821 3.60 -15.82 31.99
C ASN A 821 5.01 -15.72 32.61
N ALA A 822 5.56 -16.83 33.12
CA ALA A 822 6.90 -16.87 33.70
C ALA A 822 7.99 -17.24 32.67
N LEU A 823 7.61 -17.67 31.47
CA LEU A 823 8.53 -18.02 30.39
C LEU A 823 9.00 -16.76 29.65
N PRO A 824 10.28 -16.70 29.23
CA PRO A 824 10.77 -15.67 28.32
C PRO A 824 10.21 -15.87 26.90
N VAL A 825 10.31 -14.85 26.06
CA VAL A 825 10.28 -15.03 24.60
C VAL A 825 11.72 -15.31 24.16
N ALA A 826 11.95 -16.43 23.50
CA ALA A 826 13.25 -16.82 22.96
C ALA A 826 13.03 -17.49 21.60
N ASN A 827 13.99 -17.29 20.68
CA ASN A 827 13.98 -17.90 19.35
C ASN A 827 15.08 -18.95 19.29
N ASP A 828 15.06 -19.91 20.22
CA ASP A 828 15.99 -21.03 20.15
C ASP A 828 15.45 -22.13 19.23
N ALA A 829 16.27 -23.17 19.00
CA ALA A 829 16.01 -24.18 17.98
C ALA A 829 15.73 -25.56 18.58
N ASP A 830 15.36 -25.61 19.85
CA ASP A 830 14.93 -26.85 20.46
C ASP A 830 13.40 -26.90 20.60
N SER A 831 12.89 -27.79 21.44
CA SER A 831 11.44 -27.92 21.66
C SER A 831 11.18 -28.20 23.14
N ILE A 832 12.10 -27.76 23.99
CA ILE A 832 12.06 -27.89 25.43
C ILE A 832 11.26 -26.70 25.93
N ILE A 833 10.10 -26.96 26.53
CA ILE A 833 9.23 -25.94 27.10
C ILE A 833 9.92 -25.09 28.19
N ASP A 834 10.72 -24.12 27.77
CA ASP A 834 11.46 -23.15 28.57
C ASP A 834 11.38 -21.72 28.00
N ASP A 835 10.70 -21.54 26.87
CA ASP A 835 10.16 -20.29 26.36
C ASP A 835 8.66 -20.36 26.00
N LYS A 836 8.10 -19.20 25.63
CA LYS A 836 6.68 -19.06 25.33
C LYS A 836 6.24 -19.73 24.04
N ASP A 837 7.03 -19.70 22.97
CA ASP A 837 6.64 -20.28 21.68
C ASP A 837 6.59 -21.81 21.77
N ASP A 838 7.56 -22.43 22.45
CA ASP A 838 7.57 -23.86 22.75
C ASP A 838 6.39 -24.30 23.61
N PHE A 839 5.99 -23.44 24.56
CA PHE A 839 4.78 -23.69 25.34
C PHE A 839 3.54 -23.70 24.44
N ILE A 840 3.38 -22.69 23.57
CA ILE A 840 2.26 -22.61 22.63
C ILE A 840 2.24 -23.83 21.70
N LYS A 841 3.40 -24.19 21.14
CA LYS A 841 3.56 -25.41 20.33
C LYS A 841 3.05 -26.65 21.05
N SER A 842 3.43 -26.82 22.32
CA SER A 842 3.01 -27.97 23.12
C SER A 842 1.50 -28.03 23.38
N VAL A 843 0.83 -26.86 23.45
CA VAL A 843 -0.62 -26.76 23.62
C VAL A 843 -1.34 -27.12 22.32
N ILE A 844 -0.87 -26.61 21.18
CA ILE A 844 -1.39 -26.94 19.85
C ILE A 844 -1.25 -28.45 19.60
N ASP A 845 -0.04 -29.01 19.75
CA ASP A 845 0.23 -30.43 19.51
C ASP A 845 -0.64 -31.35 20.39
N ALA A 846 -0.95 -30.92 21.62
CA ALA A 846 -1.86 -31.64 22.52
C ALA A 846 -3.32 -31.66 22.01
N GLY A 847 -3.75 -30.62 21.29
CA GLY A 847 -5.06 -30.55 20.63
C GLY A 847 -5.13 -31.34 19.32
N LEU A 848 -4.01 -31.44 18.60
CA LEU A 848 -3.91 -32.17 17.33
C LEU A 848 -3.89 -33.70 17.53
N SER A 849 -3.17 -34.18 18.54
CA SER A 849 -2.95 -35.61 18.77
C SER A 849 -4.23 -36.48 18.86
N PRO A 850 -5.31 -36.07 19.57
CA PRO A 850 -6.55 -36.84 19.63
C PRO A 850 -7.29 -36.99 18.30
N LEU A 851 -7.05 -36.08 17.35
CA LEU A 851 -7.63 -36.09 16.01
C LEU A 851 -6.78 -36.87 15.00
N GLY A 852 -5.56 -37.26 15.41
CA GLY A 852 -4.61 -37.97 14.56
C GLY A 852 -3.91 -37.07 13.53
N TYR A 853 -3.90 -35.76 13.75
CA TYR A 853 -3.22 -34.79 12.90
C TYR A 853 -1.71 -34.74 13.17
N ASP A 854 -0.94 -34.29 12.18
CA ASP A 854 0.49 -34.09 12.29
C ASP A 854 0.82 -32.99 13.33
N PRO A 855 1.81 -33.19 14.21
CA PRO A 855 2.28 -32.13 15.10
C PRO A 855 2.96 -31.02 14.30
N VAL A 856 2.99 -29.81 14.87
CA VAL A 856 3.60 -28.62 14.27
C VAL A 856 5.08 -28.86 13.96
N GLY A 857 5.52 -28.42 12.78
CA GLY A 857 6.88 -28.50 12.28
C GLY A 857 7.05 -29.39 11.06
N LEU A 858 8.24 -29.33 10.45
CA LEU A 858 8.66 -30.23 9.37
C LEU A 858 9.53 -31.39 9.88
N ASN A 859 9.50 -31.64 11.19
CA ASN A 859 10.29 -32.64 11.88
C ASN A 859 9.45 -33.32 12.96
N ASN A 860 9.78 -34.59 13.27
CA ASN A 860 9.06 -35.38 14.26
C ASN A 860 7.56 -35.53 13.93
N ASN A 861 7.21 -35.54 12.64
CA ASN A 861 5.85 -35.73 12.18
C ASN A 861 5.38 -37.19 12.41
N LEU A 862 4.13 -37.48 12.07
CA LEU A 862 3.62 -38.85 12.05
C LEU A 862 4.52 -39.73 11.17
N ALA A 863 4.68 -41.00 11.54
CA ALA A 863 5.60 -41.91 10.86
C ALA A 863 5.32 -42.12 9.36
N ILE A 864 4.11 -41.78 8.89
CA ILE A 864 3.72 -41.82 7.48
C ILE A 864 4.19 -40.59 6.70
N ALA A 865 4.47 -39.48 7.39
CA ALA A 865 4.75 -38.17 6.83
C ALA A 865 6.18 -37.68 7.15
N ASP A 866 6.81 -38.24 8.19
CA ASP A 866 8.16 -37.88 8.66
C ASP A 866 9.21 -38.05 7.56
N GLY A 867 9.91 -36.96 7.25
CA GLY A 867 10.93 -36.89 6.21
C GLY A 867 10.41 -36.83 4.77
N LEU A 868 9.10 -36.62 4.56
CA LEU A 868 8.53 -36.40 3.24
C LEU A 868 9.01 -35.06 2.65
N ILE A 869 9.08 -34.02 3.48
CA ILE A 869 9.70 -32.74 3.15
C ILE A 869 11.16 -32.76 3.62
N ASP A 870 12.12 -32.65 2.68
CA ASP A 870 13.55 -32.62 3.00
C ASP A 870 13.97 -31.23 3.51
N ALA A 871 13.54 -30.92 4.73
CA ALA A 871 13.78 -29.65 5.40
C ALA A 871 14.92 -29.73 6.44
N THR A 872 15.66 -28.63 6.59
CA THR A 872 16.66 -28.44 7.64
C THR A 872 16.45 -27.10 8.34
N LEU A 873 16.11 -27.15 9.63
CA LEU A 873 16.02 -25.97 10.49
C LEU A 873 17.42 -25.40 10.75
N LEU A 874 17.60 -24.10 10.51
CA LEU A 874 18.89 -23.40 10.64
C LEU A 874 18.94 -22.51 11.90
N GLN A 875 17.84 -21.82 12.22
CA GLN A 875 17.71 -20.90 13.35
C GLN A 875 16.25 -20.79 13.80
N GLY A 876 16.01 -20.57 15.10
CA GLY A 876 14.66 -20.49 15.66
C GLY A 876 13.94 -21.84 15.59
N ASP A 877 12.61 -21.81 15.59
CA ASP A 877 11.74 -22.97 15.43
C ASP A 877 10.75 -22.77 14.26
N TYR A 878 9.96 -23.78 13.95
CA TYR A 878 8.86 -23.73 12.99
C TYR A 878 7.61 -22.99 13.50
N ILE A 879 7.71 -22.31 14.64
CA ILE A 879 6.62 -21.53 15.25
C ILE A 879 7.19 -20.26 15.90
N THR A 880 6.59 -19.10 15.58
CA THR A 880 6.89 -17.81 16.22
C THR A 880 5.61 -17.00 16.37
N THR A 881 5.09 -16.90 17.60
CA THR A 881 3.74 -16.38 17.90
C THR A 881 3.75 -15.14 18.80
N HIS A 882 4.95 -14.63 19.12
CA HIS A 882 5.17 -13.47 19.99
C HIS A 882 5.93 -12.35 19.27
N THR A 883 5.76 -12.23 17.96
CA THR A 883 6.52 -11.30 17.11
C THR A 883 5.62 -10.70 16.03
N TYR A 884 5.88 -9.44 15.66
CA TYR A 884 5.41 -8.87 14.40
C TYR A 884 6.50 -9.01 13.34
N GLY A 885 6.15 -9.24 12.07
CA GLY A 885 7.16 -9.60 11.09
C GLY A 885 6.71 -9.79 9.65
N TRP A 886 7.62 -10.34 8.85
CA TRP A 886 7.39 -10.76 7.46
C TRP A 886 8.31 -11.95 7.12
N THR A 887 8.00 -12.67 6.04
CA THR A 887 8.76 -13.86 5.62
C THR A 887 9.37 -13.69 4.23
N GLU A 888 10.67 -13.95 4.11
CA GLU A 888 11.44 -13.99 2.86
C GLU A 888 11.56 -15.44 2.36
N PHE A 889 11.38 -15.63 1.05
CA PHE A 889 11.63 -16.88 0.32
C PHE A 889 12.74 -16.63 -0.70
N ASP A 890 13.80 -17.44 -0.67
CA ASP A 890 14.98 -17.32 -1.53
C ASP A 890 15.33 -18.66 -2.19
N ILE A 891 15.14 -18.75 -3.50
CA ILE A 891 15.42 -19.94 -4.31
C ILE A 891 16.78 -19.78 -4.98
N ASP A 892 17.70 -20.70 -4.67
CA ASP A 892 19.01 -20.72 -5.30
C ASP A 892 18.90 -21.05 -6.81
N PRO A 893 19.47 -20.23 -7.71
CA PRO A 893 19.35 -20.41 -9.16
C PRO A 893 19.91 -21.72 -9.70
N ILE A 894 20.78 -22.41 -8.96
CA ILE A 894 21.51 -23.59 -9.43
C ILE A 894 20.98 -24.85 -8.76
N THR A 895 20.87 -24.85 -7.44
CA THR A 895 20.44 -26.02 -6.67
C THR A 895 18.93 -26.11 -6.55
N GLN A 896 18.22 -25.00 -6.83
CA GLN A 896 16.79 -24.85 -6.59
C GLN A 896 16.38 -25.07 -5.12
N ARG A 897 17.35 -25.02 -4.20
CA ARG A 897 17.08 -25.11 -2.77
C ARG A 897 16.37 -23.83 -2.31
N LEU A 898 15.26 -24.00 -1.61
CA LEU A 898 14.47 -22.91 -1.04
C LEU A 898 14.98 -22.60 0.37
N THR A 899 15.33 -21.35 0.64
CA THR A 899 15.59 -20.83 1.99
C THR A 899 14.42 -19.96 2.40
N VAL A 900 13.84 -20.23 3.57
CA VAL A 900 12.73 -19.46 4.14
C VAL A 900 13.24 -18.77 5.40
N THR A 901 13.08 -17.45 5.48
CA THR A 901 13.55 -16.63 6.60
C THR A 901 12.43 -15.73 7.11
N THR A 902 12.00 -15.91 8.36
CA THR A 902 11.05 -15.02 9.01
C THR A 902 11.80 -13.98 9.82
N TYR A 903 11.54 -12.71 9.53
CA TYR A 903 12.03 -11.57 10.28
C TYR A 903 10.97 -11.08 11.25
N GLY A 904 11.35 -10.66 12.44
CA GLY A 904 10.40 -10.08 13.39
C GLY A 904 10.99 -9.08 14.37
N VAL A 905 10.09 -8.34 15.01
CA VAL A 905 10.33 -7.38 16.09
C VAL A 905 9.45 -7.72 17.28
N GLU A 906 9.78 -7.15 18.44
CA GLU A 906 8.90 -7.19 19.60
C GLU A 906 7.54 -6.54 19.25
N PRO A 907 6.40 -7.16 19.60
CA PRO A 907 5.06 -6.59 19.41
C PRO A 907 4.85 -5.29 20.19
N TYR A 908 3.90 -4.46 19.79
CA TYR A 908 3.50 -3.25 20.49
C TYR A 908 2.02 -2.96 20.27
N ASN A 909 1.41 -2.26 21.22
CA ASN A 909 0.06 -1.71 21.05
C ASN A 909 0.08 -0.20 20.83
N ARG A 910 -1.11 0.39 20.63
CA ARG A 910 -1.26 1.82 20.37
C ARG A 910 -0.83 2.70 21.55
N GLU A 911 -1.17 2.29 22.79
CA GLU A 911 -0.78 3.02 23.99
C GLU A 911 0.76 3.10 24.11
N GLU A 912 1.46 2.01 23.84
CA GLU A 912 2.93 1.96 23.84
C GLU A 912 3.54 2.81 22.72
N LEU A 913 2.96 2.76 21.52
CA LEU A 913 3.39 3.57 20.37
C LEU A 913 3.22 5.07 20.64
N GLU A 914 2.12 5.48 21.26
CA GLU A 914 1.85 6.89 21.59
C GLU A 914 2.68 7.35 22.80
N ALA A 915 2.89 6.48 23.80
CA ALA A 915 3.67 6.82 24.99
C ALA A 915 5.17 6.95 24.73
N ASN A 916 5.74 6.12 23.84
CA ASN A 916 7.16 6.15 23.49
C ASN A 916 7.42 5.85 22.02
N THR A 917 6.96 6.75 21.15
CA THR A 917 7.06 6.61 19.69
C THR A 917 8.48 6.30 19.21
N GLU A 918 9.51 7.01 19.71
CA GLU A 918 10.90 6.79 19.30
C GLU A 918 11.39 5.36 19.59
N GLU A 919 10.93 4.73 20.67
CA GLU A 919 11.32 3.36 20.99
C GLU A 919 10.72 2.35 20.00
N VAL A 920 9.46 2.54 19.62
CA VAL A 920 8.78 1.62 18.69
C VAL A 920 9.32 1.79 17.27
N ILE A 921 9.38 3.03 16.75
CA ILE A 921 9.79 3.27 15.35
C ILE A 921 11.25 2.90 15.07
N ASN A 922 12.11 2.84 16.10
CA ASN A 922 13.51 2.42 15.98
C ASN A 922 13.73 0.90 16.16
N ARG A 923 12.65 0.10 16.33
CA ARG A 923 12.77 -1.37 16.32
C ARG A 923 13.28 -1.84 14.97
N GLN A 924 14.12 -2.87 14.97
CA GLN A 924 14.78 -3.37 13.77
C GLN A 924 14.50 -4.87 13.61
N PRO A 925 13.98 -5.32 12.46
CA PRO A 925 13.66 -6.72 12.23
C PRO A 925 14.88 -7.64 12.41
N GLN A 926 14.71 -8.74 13.12
CA GLN A 926 15.73 -9.77 13.35
C GLN A 926 15.23 -11.11 12.83
N ILE A 927 16.14 -12.02 12.44
CA ILE A 927 15.75 -13.39 12.07
C ILE A 927 15.20 -14.11 13.31
N VAL A 928 13.93 -14.50 13.26
CA VAL A 928 13.24 -15.24 14.33
C VAL A 928 13.06 -16.71 13.98
N SER A 929 12.98 -17.06 12.69
CA SER A 929 13.00 -18.43 12.18
C SER A 929 13.72 -18.49 10.83
N GLN A 930 14.46 -19.57 10.57
CA GLN A 930 15.07 -19.83 9.27
C GLN A 930 15.24 -21.34 9.04
N PHE A 931 14.83 -21.81 7.86
CA PHE A 931 15.03 -23.19 7.42
C PHE A 931 15.27 -23.28 5.91
N GLU A 932 15.85 -24.39 5.47
CA GLU A 932 16.06 -24.72 4.06
C GLU A 932 15.25 -25.96 3.68
N VAL A 933 14.73 -26.00 2.46
CA VAL A 933 14.06 -27.17 1.87
C VAL A 933 14.74 -27.54 0.56
N ASN A 934 15.19 -28.79 0.43
CA ASN A 934 15.67 -29.30 -0.84
C ASN A 934 14.48 -29.66 -1.73
N PRO A 935 14.48 -29.29 -3.02
CA PRO A 935 13.39 -29.66 -3.90
C PRO A 935 13.44 -31.16 -4.19
N THR A 936 12.27 -31.78 -4.26
CA THR A 936 12.06 -33.02 -5.00
C THR A 936 12.26 -32.70 -6.48
N LEU A 937 13.49 -32.86 -6.96
CA LEU A 937 13.77 -32.69 -8.38
C LEU A 937 13.05 -33.80 -9.14
N LEU A 938 12.18 -33.40 -10.07
CA LEU A 938 11.64 -34.28 -11.10
C LEU A 938 12.82 -34.84 -11.89
N ILE A 939 13.33 -35.99 -11.45
CA ILE A 939 13.98 -36.89 -12.37
C ILE A 939 12.81 -37.44 -13.17
N ALA A 940 12.51 -36.83 -14.32
CA ALA A 940 11.68 -37.51 -15.31
C ALA A 940 12.33 -38.88 -15.49
N GLU A 941 11.72 -39.93 -14.93
CA GLU A 941 12.25 -41.28 -15.08
C GLU A 941 12.21 -41.56 -16.57
N SER A 942 13.37 -41.53 -17.22
CA SER A 942 13.44 -41.86 -18.63
C SER A 942 13.00 -43.30 -18.79
N ASN A 943 11.83 -43.57 -19.37
CA ASN A 943 11.44 -44.94 -19.62
C ASN A 943 12.32 -45.49 -20.72
N LEU A 944 12.93 -46.64 -20.44
CA LEU A 944 13.67 -47.37 -21.46
C LEU A 944 12.69 -48.23 -22.26
N ILE A 945 12.39 -47.80 -23.48
CA ILE A 945 11.58 -48.54 -24.45
C ILE A 945 12.53 -49.34 -25.35
N VAL A 946 12.36 -50.66 -25.37
CA VAL A 946 13.21 -51.56 -26.16
C VAL A 946 12.34 -52.36 -27.13
N GLY A 947 12.64 -52.23 -28.41
CA GLY A 947 12.03 -52.97 -29.50
C GLY A 947 12.54 -54.41 -29.61
N SER A 948 12.11 -55.06 -30.68
CA SER A 948 12.47 -56.41 -31.05
C SER A 948 13.53 -56.43 -32.17
N PRO A 949 14.16 -57.58 -32.46
CA PRO A 949 15.00 -57.74 -33.65
C PRO A 949 14.23 -57.88 -34.98
N GLU A 950 12.91 -57.66 -34.97
CA GLU A 950 12.04 -57.62 -36.16
C GLU A 950 11.52 -56.19 -36.33
N ALA A 951 10.75 -55.91 -37.39
CA ALA A 951 10.15 -54.59 -37.59
C ALA A 951 9.18 -54.22 -36.46
N ASP A 952 9.43 -53.10 -35.80
CA ASP A 952 8.59 -52.55 -34.74
C ASP A 952 7.83 -51.30 -35.20
N ILE A 953 6.64 -51.07 -34.64
CA ILE A 953 5.91 -49.80 -34.74
C ILE A 953 5.62 -49.38 -33.31
N LEU A 954 6.20 -48.26 -32.88
CA LEU A 954 6.07 -47.70 -31.53
C LEU A 954 5.42 -46.32 -31.62
N ILE A 955 4.25 -46.17 -31.01
CA ILE A 955 3.47 -44.93 -31.06
C ILE A 955 3.35 -44.32 -29.67
N GLY A 956 3.75 -43.06 -29.52
CA GLY A 956 3.58 -42.24 -28.33
C GLY A 956 2.10 -42.09 -27.97
N GLY A 957 1.78 -42.15 -26.68
CA GLY A 957 0.42 -42.19 -26.15
C GLY A 957 -0.30 -43.54 -26.32
N ILE A 958 0.29 -44.51 -27.02
CA ILE A 958 -0.25 -45.87 -27.20
C ILE A 958 0.67 -46.91 -26.55
N ASP A 959 1.93 -46.96 -26.98
CA ASP A 959 2.91 -47.96 -26.56
C ASP A 959 3.81 -47.45 -25.42
N PHE A 960 4.01 -46.14 -25.33
CA PHE A 960 4.76 -45.41 -24.30
C PHE A 960 4.24 -43.96 -24.21
N ASP A 961 4.62 -43.19 -23.19
CA ASP A 961 4.13 -41.82 -22.94
C ASP A 961 4.76 -40.76 -23.85
N ALA A 962 5.94 -41.03 -24.40
CA ALA A 962 6.67 -40.15 -25.33
C ALA A 962 7.14 -38.83 -24.70
N VAL A 963 7.44 -38.86 -23.40
CA VAL A 963 7.92 -37.71 -22.62
C VAL A 963 9.21 -38.10 -21.92
N ASN A 964 10.33 -37.49 -22.32
CA ASN A 964 11.66 -37.77 -21.74
C ASN A 964 12.13 -39.25 -21.84
N ASP A 965 11.62 -40.01 -22.81
CA ASP A 965 11.90 -41.43 -22.94
C ASP A 965 13.23 -41.73 -23.65
N ILE A 966 13.71 -42.96 -23.48
CA ILE A 966 14.81 -43.51 -24.27
C ILE A 966 14.29 -44.71 -25.06
N VAL A 967 14.16 -44.55 -26.37
CA VAL A 967 13.64 -45.56 -27.30
C VAL A 967 14.79 -46.21 -28.06
N PHE A 968 14.89 -47.54 -28.02
CA PHE A 968 15.82 -48.35 -28.81
C PHE A 968 15.07 -49.45 -29.56
N THR A 969 14.89 -49.36 -30.88
CA THR A 969 14.19 -50.41 -31.65
C THR A 969 15.16 -51.51 -32.08
N GLY A 970 16.32 -51.14 -32.63
CA GLY A 970 17.47 -52.02 -32.78
C GLY A 970 17.73 -52.46 -34.21
N ALA A 971 17.16 -53.58 -34.65
CA ALA A 971 17.34 -54.06 -36.02
C ALA A 971 16.00 -54.46 -36.58
N GLY A 972 15.63 -53.92 -37.72
CA GLY A 972 14.25 -54.04 -38.19
C GLY A 972 14.03 -53.07 -39.33
N THR A 973 12.78 -52.83 -39.72
CA THR A 973 12.43 -51.60 -40.44
C THR A 973 11.39 -51.01 -39.53
N ASP A 974 11.83 -50.08 -38.71
CA ASP A 974 11.13 -49.66 -37.51
C ASP A 974 10.47 -48.30 -37.73
N GLU A 975 9.35 -48.07 -37.04
CA GLU A 975 8.63 -46.80 -37.04
C GLU A 975 8.47 -46.32 -35.59
N VAL A 976 8.92 -45.10 -35.30
CA VAL A 976 8.74 -44.46 -33.99
C VAL A 976 8.00 -43.14 -34.20
N ASP A 977 6.79 -43.03 -33.65
CA ASP A 977 5.93 -41.85 -33.78
C ASP A 977 5.69 -41.21 -32.41
N THR A 978 6.48 -40.17 -32.08
CA THR A 978 6.35 -39.47 -30.78
C THR A 978 5.30 -38.37 -30.74
N PRO A 979 5.01 -37.58 -31.80
CA PRO A 979 4.00 -36.52 -31.74
C PRO A 979 2.60 -36.97 -31.32
N LEU A 980 2.25 -38.24 -31.56
CA LEU A 980 0.95 -38.80 -31.12
C LEU A 980 0.81 -38.94 -29.59
N GLY A 981 1.89 -38.75 -28.82
CA GLY A 981 1.87 -38.71 -27.34
C GLY A 981 1.12 -37.53 -26.74
N GLY A 982 0.67 -36.58 -27.56
CA GLY A 982 -0.08 -35.40 -27.14
C GLY A 982 0.81 -34.17 -27.02
N ILE A 983 0.26 -33.09 -26.46
CA ILE A 983 0.94 -31.79 -26.41
C ILE A 983 2.22 -31.77 -25.57
N LEU A 984 2.42 -32.77 -24.71
CA LEU A 984 3.58 -32.91 -23.83
C LEU A 984 4.68 -33.79 -24.46
N ALA A 985 4.42 -34.42 -25.60
CA ALA A 985 5.38 -35.30 -26.24
C ALA A 985 6.64 -34.54 -26.62
N GLY A 986 7.80 -35.05 -26.21
CA GLY A 986 9.08 -34.39 -26.49
C GLY A 986 10.22 -34.78 -25.56
N ASN A 987 11.39 -34.22 -25.85
CA ASN A 987 12.66 -34.42 -25.14
C ASN A 987 13.13 -35.89 -25.07
N ASN A 988 12.66 -36.74 -25.99
CA ASN A 988 13.01 -38.15 -26.07
C ASN A 988 14.41 -38.36 -26.65
N ARG A 989 14.96 -39.56 -26.46
CA ARG A 989 16.16 -40.06 -27.14
C ARG A 989 15.83 -41.32 -27.91
N ILE A 990 15.80 -41.22 -29.23
CA ILE A 990 15.33 -42.29 -30.12
C ILE A 990 16.52 -42.86 -30.89
N PHE A 991 16.68 -44.17 -30.88
CA PHE A 991 17.73 -44.91 -31.59
C PHE A 991 17.11 -46.09 -32.36
N THR A 992 17.01 -46.00 -33.68
CA THR A 992 16.35 -47.05 -34.47
C THR A 992 17.30 -48.14 -34.96
N GLY A 993 18.55 -47.79 -35.26
CA GLY A 993 19.66 -48.72 -35.33
C GLY A 993 20.03 -49.18 -36.74
N SER A 994 19.38 -50.21 -37.30
CA SER A 994 19.78 -50.74 -38.61
C SER A 994 18.64 -51.15 -39.54
N ASN A 995 18.89 -50.95 -40.84
CA ASN A 995 18.01 -50.92 -42.00
C ASN A 995 17.20 -49.62 -42.08
N ALA A 996 16.27 -49.53 -43.04
CA ALA A 996 15.51 -48.31 -43.29
C ALA A 996 14.40 -48.15 -42.25
N ASP A 997 14.48 -47.10 -41.45
CA ASP A 997 13.56 -46.77 -40.36
C ASP A 997 12.83 -45.43 -40.61
N ILE A 998 11.74 -45.18 -39.88
CA ILE A 998 10.94 -43.95 -39.94
C ILE A 998 10.81 -43.38 -38.51
N ILE A 999 11.14 -42.11 -38.33
CA ILE A 999 11.03 -41.43 -37.03
C ILE A 999 10.23 -40.15 -37.20
N PHE A 1000 9.08 -40.04 -36.51
CA PHE A 1000 8.39 -38.78 -36.29
C PHE A 1000 8.81 -38.23 -34.91
N ALA A 1001 9.47 -37.08 -34.93
CA ALA A 1001 10.07 -36.44 -33.75
C ALA A 1001 9.18 -35.29 -33.25
N ALA A 1002 9.03 -35.20 -31.94
CA ALA A 1002 8.35 -34.11 -31.25
C ALA A 1002 9.34 -33.04 -30.74
N ASP A 1003 8.85 -32.06 -29.98
CA ASP A 1003 9.64 -30.92 -29.51
C ASP A 1003 10.84 -31.37 -28.64
N GLY A 1004 12.03 -30.86 -28.94
CA GLY A 1004 13.25 -31.14 -28.17
C GLY A 1004 13.83 -32.56 -28.31
N ASP A 1005 13.21 -33.42 -29.14
CA ASP A 1005 13.66 -34.80 -29.35
C ASP A 1005 15.08 -34.91 -29.90
N ARG A 1006 15.74 -36.02 -29.55
CA ARG A 1006 17.05 -36.41 -30.08
C ARG A 1006 16.97 -37.77 -30.77
N ALA A 1007 16.91 -37.78 -32.09
CA ALA A 1007 16.75 -39.00 -32.86
C ALA A 1007 18.00 -39.41 -33.65
N PHE A 1008 18.24 -40.71 -33.74
CA PHE A 1008 19.37 -41.31 -34.44
C PHE A 1008 18.88 -42.51 -35.27
N GLY A 1009 18.89 -42.38 -36.60
CA GLY A 1009 18.50 -43.43 -37.55
C GLY A 1009 19.45 -44.62 -37.51
N GLY A 1010 20.75 -44.35 -37.60
CA GLY A 1010 21.80 -45.36 -37.45
C GLY A 1010 22.37 -45.78 -38.79
N SER A 1011 22.00 -46.95 -39.32
CA SER A 1011 22.51 -47.44 -40.61
C SER A 1011 21.39 -47.97 -41.48
N GLY A 1012 21.21 -47.44 -42.67
CA GLY A 1012 20.01 -47.67 -43.45
C GLY A 1012 19.71 -46.48 -44.32
N ASN A 1013 18.55 -46.47 -44.96
CA ASN A 1013 18.07 -45.28 -45.63
C ASN A 1013 16.85 -44.85 -44.84
N ASP A 1014 17.05 -43.94 -43.89
CA ASP A 1014 16.10 -43.59 -42.86
C ASP A 1014 15.30 -42.34 -43.24
N GLU A 1015 14.07 -42.24 -42.74
CA GLU A 1015 13.21 -41.08 -42.88
C GLU A 1015 12.99 -40.44 -41.50
N LEU A 1016 13.44 -39.19 -41.33
CA LEU A 1016 13.32 -38.46 -40.07
C LEU A 1016 12.45 -37.21 -40.28
N ASP A 1017 11.24 -37.25 -39.74
CA ASP A 1017 10.24 -36.19 -39.85
C ASP A 1017 10.10 -35.41 -38.54
N ALA A 1018 10.50 -34.15 -38.56
CA ALA A 1018 10.39 -33.18 -37.49
C ALA A 1018 9.61 -31.94 -37.95
N THR A 1019 8.71 -32.10 -38.92
CA THR A 1019 7.97 -30.99 -39.57
C THR A 1019 7.26 -30.09 -38.57
N ASP A 1020 6.57 -30.70 -37.60
CA ASP A 1020 5.77 -30.01 -36.59
C ASP A 1020 6.55 -29.73 -35.29
N ALA A 1021 7.87 -29.94 -35.28
CA ALA A 1021 8.70 -29.85 -34.06
C ALA A 1021 9.63 -28.61 -34.04
N THR A 1022 9.94 -28.16 -32.82
CA THR A 1022 10.97 -27.16 -32.52
C THR A 1022 12.11 -27.71 -31.67
N SER A 1023 13.30 -27.10 -31.78
CA SER A 1023 14.47 -27.39 -30.93
C SER A 1023 14.98 -28.85 -30.95
N TYR A 1024 14.59 -29.64 -31.96
CA TYR A 1024 14.97 -31.04 -32.13
C TYR A 1024 16.45 -31.21 -32.55
N ARG A 1025 16.98 -32.42 -32.41
CA ARG A 1025 18.33 -32.82 -32.87
C ARG A 1025 18.26 -34.20 -33.50
N ILE A 1026 18.34 -34.28 -34.82
CA ILE A 1026 18.19 -35.54 -35.56
C ILE A 1026 19.44 -35.88 -36.37
N SER A 1027 19.75 -37.17 -36.47
CA SER A 1027 20.90 -37.69 -37.22
C SER A 1027 20.50 -38.93 -38.01
N GLY A 1028 20.81 -38.95 -39.30
CA GLY A 1028 20.54 -40.08 -40.20
C GLY A 1028 21.51 -41.23 -39.96
N GLY A 1029 22.81 -40.96 -40.13
CA GLY A 1029 23.87 -41.91 -39.84
C GLY A 1029 24.51 -42.43 -41.12
N ALA A 1030 24.40 -43.71 -41.43
CA ALA A 1030 25.04 -44.32 -42.60
C ALA A 1030 24.01 -44.85 -43.60
N GLY A 1031 23.94 -44.23 -44.77
CA GLY A 1031 23.12 -44.57 -45.93
C GLY A 1031 22.48 -43.29 -46.48
N ASN A 1032 21.48 -43.43 -47.34
CA ASN A 1032 20.88 -42.25 -47.99
C ASN A 1032 19.58 -41.90 -47.27
N ASP A 1033 19.65 -40.89 -46.41
CA ASP A 1033 18.60 -40.53 -45.47
C ASP A 1033 17.77 -39.35 -45.98
N THR A 1034 16.52 -39.26 -45.54
CA THR A 1034 15.59 -38.18 -45.89
C THR A 1034 15.09 -37.50 -44.63
N PHE A 1035 15.21 -36.18 -44.58
CA PHE A 1035 14.78 -35.36 -43.45
C PHE A 1035 13.65 -34.42 -43.86
N PHE A 1036 12.67 -34.27 -42.98
CA PHE A 1036 11.66 -33.20 -43.02
C PHE A 1036 11.83 -32.34 -41.78
N LEU A 1037 12.14 -31.06 -41.97
CA LEU A 1037 12.65 -30.18 -40.92
C LEU A 1037 11.62 -29.12 -40.55
N GLY A 1038 11.30 -29.02 -39.27
CA GLY A 1038 10.51 -27.95 -38.64
C GLY A 1038 11.35 -26.70 -38.34
N THR A 1039 11.22 -26.16 -37.13
CA THR A 1039 11.79 -24.84 -36.76
C THR A 1039 12.94 -24.94 -35.74
N ASP A 1040 13.97 -24.10 -35.87
CA ASP A 1040 15.07 -23.93 -34.90
C ASP A 1040 15.77 -25.24 -34.47
N GLY A 1041 15.77 -26.25 -35.34
CA GLY A 1041 16.33 -27.58 -35.08
C GLY A 1041 17.76 -27.79 -35.57
N ARG A 1042 18.29 -28.99 -35.33
CA ARG A 1042 19.60 -29.43 -35.85
C ARG A 1042 19.48 -30.76 -36.56
N ALA A 1043 20.01 -30.84 -37.77
CA ALA A 1043 20.01 -32.07 -38.57
C ALA A 1043 21.42 -32.41 -39.07
N LEU A 1044 21.80 -33.69 -38.96
CA LEU A 1044 23.07 -34.23 -39.43
C LEU A 1044 22.81 -35.45 -40.33
N GLY A 1045 23.22 -35.39 -41.59
CA GLY A 1045 23.06 -36.48 -42.55
C GLY A 1045 23.94 -37.67 -42.18
N GLY A 1046 25.23 -37.57 -42.47
CA GLY A 1046 26.23 -38.56 -42.06
C GLY A 1046 27.02 -39.10 -43.25
N GLU A 1047 27.07 -40.42 -43.45
CA GLU A 1047 27.66 -41.03 -44.65
C GLU A 1047 26.55 -41.38 -45.65
N GLY A 1048 26.61 -40.88 -46.88
CA GLY A 1048 25.66 -41.21 -47.94
C GLY A 1048 25.12 -39.96 -48.60
N ASN A 1049 24.19 -40.11 -49.56
CA ASN A 1049 23.61 -38.95 -50.24
C ASN A 1049 22.26 -38.62 -49.60
N ASP A 1050 22.24 -37.58 -48.78
CA ASP A 1050 21.11 -37.25 -47.92
C ASP A 1050 20.25 -36.13 -48.51
N ILE A 1051 18.97 -36.09 -48.13
CA ILE A 1051 18.00 -35.10 -48.60
C ILE A 1051 17.37 -34.39 -47.41
N PHE A 1052 17.55 -33.08 -47.31
CA PHE A 1052 16.93 -32.24 -46.27
C PHE A 1052 15.81 -31.39 -46.85
N ASN A 1053 14.58 -31.54 -46.37
CA ASN A 1053 13.42 -30.76 -46.79
C ASN A 1053 13.02 -29.81 -45.66
N VAL A 1054 13.29 -28.51 -45.82
CA VAL A 1054 12.79 -27.48 -44.90
C VAL A 1054 11.43 -27.01 -45.40
N LEU A 1055 10.40 -27.18 -44.56
CA LEU A 1055 9.01 -26.87 -44.93
C LEU A 1055 8.62 -25.45 -44.51
N GLU A 1056 8.55 -25.17 -43.20
CA GLU A 1056 8.14 -23.88 -42.63
C GLU A 1056 9.04 -23.44 -41.45
N GLY A 1057 8.97 -22.17 -41.05
CA GLY A 1057 9.62 -21.62 -39.84
C GLY A 1057 11.10 -21.24 -39.99
N GLY A 1058 11.93 -22.16 -40.47
CA GLY A 1058 13.37 -21.94 -40.69
C GLY A 1058 14.23 -22.04 -39.41
N GLY A 1059 15.38 -21.37 -39.40
CA GLY A 1059 16.29 -21.34 -38.24
C GLY A 1059 17.12 -22.61 -38.00
N ASN A 1060 17.02 -23.61 -38.89
CA ASN A 1060 17.68 -24.89 -38.70
C ASN A 1060 19.19 -24.81 -38.94
N ILE A 1061 19.97 -25.61 -38.20
CA ILE A 1061 21.40 -25.83 -38.46
C ILE A 1061 21.58 -27.22 -39.07
N ILE A 1062 22.03 -27.27 -40.31
CA ILE A 1062 22.08 -28.48 -41.13
C ILE A 1062 23.53 -28.81 -41.51
N ALA A 1063 23.90 -30.07 -41.39
CA ALA A 1063 25.17 -30.62 -41.86
C ALA A 1063 24.88 -31.85 -42.73
N GLY A 1064 25.37 -31.85 -43.98
CA GLY A 1064 25.18 -32.98 -44.90
C GLY A 1064 26.06 -34.16 -44.51
N GLY A 1065 27.36 -33.91 -44.31
CA GLY A 1065 28.34 -34.96 -44.03
C GLY A 1065 29.11 -35.41 -45.27
N GLU A 1066 29.38 -36.71 -45.38
CA GLU A 1066 30.07 -37.31 -46.52
C GLU A 1066 29.06 -37.76 -47.58
N GLY A 1067 28.99 -37.09 -48.72
CA GLY A 1067 28.01 -37.44 -49.73
C GLY A 1067 27.90 -36.46 -50.86
N ALA A 1068 26.89 -36.65 -51.70
CA ALA A 1068 26.35 -35.59 -52.54
C ALA A 1068 24.94 -35.28 -52.05
N ASP A 1069 24.84 -34.26 -51.20
CA ASP A 1069 23.65 -33.98 -50.40
C ASP A 1069 22.75 -32.93 -51.05
N GLU A 1070 21.45 -33.04 -50.81
CA GLU A 1070 20.44 -32.11 -51.31
C GLU A 1070 19.79 -31.32 -50.17
N PHE A 1071 20.02 -30.01 -50.15
CA PHE A 1071 19.45 -29.10 -49.16
C PHE A 1071 18.28 -28.31 -49.76
N TRP A 1072 17.06 -28.82 -49.63
CA TRP A 1072 15.82 -28.15 -50.05
C TRP A 1072 15.38 -27.13 -48.99
N ILE A 1073 16.06 -25.99 -48.96
CA ILE A 1073 15.99 -24.94 -47.92
C ILE A 1073 14.75 -24.04 -47.96
N LEU A 1074 13.94 -24.15 -49.01
CA LEU A 1074 12.68 -23.42 -49.15
C LEU A 1074 11.70 -24.26 -49.97
N SER A 1075 10.64 -24.73 -49.31
CA SER A 1075 9.61 -25.55 -49.95
C SER A 1075 8.33 -24.78 -50.31
N ASP A 1076 8.02 -23.67 -49.64
CA ASP A 1076 6.84 -22.82 -49.91
C ASP A 1076 7.18 -21.31 -49.90
N ASN A 1077 6.36 -20.46 -49.27
CA ASN A 1077 6.49 -19.00 -49.36
C ASN A 1077 7.71 -18.50 -48.58
N PRO A 1078 8.66 -17.73 -49.19
CA PRO A 1078 9.85 -17.25 -48.49
C PRO A 1078 9.56 -16.41 -47.25
N ASN A 1079 8.37 -15.82 -47.13
CA ASN A 1079 7.95 -15.07 -45.94
C ASN A 1079 7.53 -15.94 -44.76
N THR A 1080 7.45 -17.27 -44.90
CA THR A 1080 7.19 -18.19 -43.78
C THR A 1080 8.49 -18.61 -43.06
N LEU A 1081 9.65 -18.18 -43.55
CA LEU A 1081 10.93 -18.31 -42.86
C LEU A 1081 11.14 -17.10 -41.95
N ASN A 1082 10.96 -17.30 -40.64
CA ASN A 1082 11.21 -16.27 -39.63
C ASN A 1082 12.72 -16.02 -39.46
N THR A 1083 13.51 -17.09 -39.59
CA THR A 1083 14.96 -17.08 -39.43
C THR A 1083 15.61 -17.87 -40.58
N PRO A 1084 16.72 -17.41 -41.18
CA PRO A 1084 17.41 -18.16 -42.24
C PRO A 1084 18.00 -19.47 -41.72
N ASN A 1085 17.94 -20.53 -42.52
CA ASN A 1085 18.61 -21.80 -42.22
C ASN A 1085 20.13 -21.65 -42.37
N MET A 1086 20.92 -22.39 -41.59
CA MET A 1086 22.37 -22.42 -41.68
C MET A 1086 22.84 -23.79 -42.16
N ILE A 1087 23.54 -23.84 -43.29
CA ILE A 1087 24.20 -25.06 -43.76
C ILE A 1087 25.68 -24.97 -43.42
N THR A 1088 26.21 -26.00 -42.77
CA THR A 1088 27.51 -25.89 -42.09
C THR A 1088 28.71 -26.40 -42.87
N ASP A 1089 28.51 -27.25 -43.87
CA ASP A 1089 29.56 -28.01 -44.56
C ASP A 1089 29.38 -28.15 -46.08
N PHE A 1090 28.52 -27.35 -46.71
CA PHE A 1090 28.23 -27.39 -48.15
C PHE A 1090 29.49 -27.47 -49.05
N GLU A 1091 29.61 -28.53 -49.86
CA GLU A 1091 30.69 -28.75 -50.82
C GLU A 1091 30.29 -28.36 -52.26
N ILE A 1092 30.90 -27.29 -52.77
CA ILE A 1092 30.64 -26.79 -54.13
C ILE A 1092 30.95 -27.86 -55.20
N GLY A 1093 30.00 -28.07 -56.12
CA GLY A 1093 30.11 -29.04 -57.20
C GLY A 1093 29.87 -30.50 -56.78
N VAL A 1094 29.52 -30.73 -55.51
CA VAL A 1094 29.13 -32.03 -54.96
C VAL A 1094 27.69 -31.95 -54.47
N ASP A 1095 27.39 -31.00 -53.59
CA ASP A 1095 26.07 -30.80 -52.99
C ASP A 1095 25.19 -29.87 -53.83
N ILE A 1096 23.87 -29.92 -53.57
CA ILE A 1096 22.85 -29.14 -54.28
C ILE A 1096 21.96 -28.38 -53.30
N LEU A 1097 21.69 -27.11 -53.62
CA LEU A 1097 20.69 -26.28 -52.95
C LEU A 1097 19.38 -26.29 -53.72
N GLY A 1098 18.34 -26.84 -53.08
CA GLY A 1098 17.01 -26.96 -53.63
C GLY A 1098 16.10 -25.79 -53.24
N ILE A 1099 15.35 -25.26 -54.22
CA ILE A 1099 14.29 -24.25 -54.00
C ILE A 1099 13.04 -24.69 -54.76
N ARG A 1100 11.90 -24.85 -54.07
CA ARG A 1100 10.62 -25.29 -54.66
C ARG A 1100 9.58 -24.17 -54.68
N ASN A 1101 8.56 -24.33 -55.52
CA ASN A 1101 7.29 -23.57 -55.46
C ASN A 1101 7.39 -22.04 -55.63
N GLN A 1102 8.47 -21.51 -56.22
CA GLN A 1102 8.63 -20.06 -56.46
C GLN A 1102 8.05 -19.57 -57.80
N GLY A 1103 7.38 -20.45 -58.54
CA GLY A 1103 6.78 -20.17 -59.84
C GLY A 1103 7.57 -20.75 -61.02
N ALA A 1104 6.87 -21.05 -62.12
CA ALA A 1104 7.40 -21.84 -63.25
C ALA A 1104 8.59 -21.22 -64.01
N ASP A 1105 8.84 -19.93 -63.84
CA ASP A 1105 9.94 -19.19 -64.48
C ASP A 1105 11.10 -18.89 -63.51
N PHE A 1106 11.02 -19.31 -62.24
CA PHE A 1106 12.04 -19.03 -61.23
C PHE A 1106 13.34 -19.79 -61.52
N SER A 1107 14.47 -19.10 -61.37
CA SER A 1107 15.79 -19.61 -61.77
C SER A 1107 16.91 -19.03 -60.90
N PHE A 1108 18.15 -19.47 -61.16
CA PHE A 1108 19.35 -18.93 -60.50
C PHE A 1108 19.50 -17.41 -60.65
N ASP A 1109 19.02 -16.83 -61.75
CA ASP A 1109 19.10 -15.38 -62.00
C ASP A 1109 18.20 -14.55 -61.06
N ASP A 1110 17.27 -15.19 -60.36
CA ASP A 1110 16.33 -14.55 -59.43
C ASP A 1110 16.87 -14.49 -57.97
N LEU A 1111 18.03 -15.12 -57.72
CA LEU A 1111 18.69 -15.14 -56.41
C LEU A 1111 19.64 -13.95 -56.24
N THR A 1112 19.67 -13.40 -55.03
CA THR A 1112 20.72 -12.44 -54.63
C THR A 1112 21.71 -13.15 -53.70
N LEU A 1113 22.97 -13.20 -54.10
CA LEU A 1113 24.05 -13.83 -53.35
C LEU A 1113 24.93 -12.74 -52.71
N GLY A 1114 25.10 -12.79 -51.39
CA GLY A 1114 25.83 -11.76 -50.64
C GLY A 1114 26.66 -12.34 -49.50
N GLY A 1115 27.99 -12.27 -49.60
CA GLY A 1115 28.88 -12.83 -48.58
C GLY A 1115 28.73 -14.36 -48.50
N ASN A 1116 28.02 -14.82 -47.49
CA ASN A 1116 27.69 -16.22 -47.24
C ASN A 1116 26.17 -16.50 -47.39
N ASP A 1117 25.38 -15.47 -47.69
CA ASP A 1117 23.94 -15.49 -47.64
C ASP A 1117 23.33 -15.69 -49.03
N ILE A 1118 22.23 -16.42 -49.07
CA ILE A 1118 21.37 -16.64 -50.23
C ILE A 1118 20.03 -15.98 -49.94
N MET A 1119 19.61 -15.08 -50.84
CA MET A 1119 18.43 -14.25 -50.66
C MET A 1119 17.47 -14.32 -51.84
N ILE A 1120 16.18 -14.19 -51.55
CA ILE A 1120 15.12 -13.92 -52.53
C ILE A 1120 14.52 -12.54 -52.19
N GLY A 1121 14.69 -11.57 -53.09
CA GLY A 1121 14.34 -10.17 -52.80
C GLY A 1121 15.20 -9.63 -51.65
N SER A 1122 14.58 -9.26 -50.53
CA SER A 1122 15.27 -8.82 -49.29
C SER A 1122 15.32 -9.89 -48.20
N GLN A 1123 14.71 -11.06 -48.42
CA GLN A 1123 14.64 -12.13 -47.43
C GLN A 1123 15.86 -13.04 -47.57
N THR A 1124 16.57 -13.28 -46.47
CA THR A 1124 17.62 -14.30 -46.42
C THR A 1124 16.96 -15.65 -46.14
N ILE A 1125 17.21 -16.63 -47.01
CA ILE A 1125 16.59 -17.97 -46.91
C ILE A 1125 17.57 -19.01 -46.38
N ALA A 1126 18.86 -18.82 -46.64
CA ALA A 1126 19.92 -19.64 -46.07
C ALA A 1126 21.25 -18.89 -45.95
N THR A 1127 22.07 -19.33 -45.01
CA THR A 1127 23.47 -18.92 -44.81
C THR A 1127 24.37 -20.14 -44.94
N LEU A 1128 25.40 -20.07 -45.78
CA LEU A 1128 26.40 -21.15 -45.91
C LEU A 1128 27.63 -20.83 -45.07
N ASN A 1129 27.90 -21.64 -44.04
CA ASN A 1129 29.05 -21.44 -43.20
C ASN A 1129 30.35 -21.77 -43.96
N GLY A 1130 31.34 -20.87 -43.92
CA GLY A 1130 32.63 -21.09 -44.57
C GLY A 1130 32.62 -21.05 -46.10
N VAL A 1131 31.47 -20.93 -46.75
CA VAL A 1131 31.33 -20.87 -48.21
C VAL A 1131 30.97 -19.45 -48.64
N ASN A 1132 31.84 -18.84 -49.44
CA ASN A 1132 31.53 -17.57 -50.07
C ASN A 1132 30.63 -17.80 -51.29
N THR A 1133 29.41 -17.24 -51.28
CA THR A 1133 28.38 -17.50 -52.31
C THR A 1133 28.77 -16.98 -53.70
N SER A 1134 29.79 -16.12 -53.82
CA SER A 1134 30.32 -15.70 -55.12
C SER A 1134 30.99 -16.82 -55.94
N ASN A 1135 31.27 -17.97 -55.32
CA ASN A 1135 31.81 -19.15 -56.00
C ASN A 1135 30.71 -20.11 -56.52
N LEU A 1136 29.44 -19.88 -56.16
CA LEU A 1136 28.33 -20.71 -56.59
C LEU A 1136 27.90 -20.38 -58.03
N THR A 1137 27.37 -21.39 -58.70
CA THR A 1137 26.87 -21.34 -60.07
C THR A 1137 25.48 -21.97 -60.15
N ALA A 1138 24.79 -21.80 -61.28
CA ALA A 1138 23.50 -22.46 -61.51
C ALA A 1138 23.56 -24.01 -61.46
N ALA A 1139 24.76 -24.62 -61.47
CA ALA A 1139 24.92 -26.07 -61.31
C ALA A 1139 24.84 -26.54 -59.85
N ASP A 1140 25.02 -25.63 -58.89
CA ASP A 1140 24.97 -25.91 -57.45
C ASP A 1140 23.52 -25.79 -56.90
N PHE A 1141 22.55 -25.56 -57.79
CA PHE A 1141 21.14 -25.35 -57.44
C PHE A 1141 20.21 -26.28 -58.22
N ALA A 1142 19.13 -26.70 -57.56
CA ALA A 1142 17.97 -27.33 -58.17
C ALA A 1142 16.72 -26.48 -57.93
N PHE A 1143 15.94 -26.26 -58.98
CA PHE A 1143 14.67 -25.53 -58.93
C PHE A 1143 13.55 -26.46 -59.35
N ALA A 1144 12.50 -26.56 -58.54
CA ALA A 1144 11.38 -27.49 -58.77
C ALA A 1144 10.00 -26.82 -58.67
#